data_AF-A0A3M0Y2U3-F1
#
_entry.id   AF-A0A3M0Y2U3-F1
#
_cell.length_a   1.000
_cell.length_b   1.000
_cell.length_c   1.000
_cell.angle_alpha   90.00
_cell.angle_beta   90.00
_cell.angle_gamma   90.00
#
_symmetry.space_group_name_H-M   'P 1'
#
loop_
_entity.id
_entity.type
_entity.pdbx_description
1 polymer ?
#
loop_
_entity_poly.entity_id
_entity_poly.type
_entity_poly.pdbx_seq_one_letter_code
_entity_poly.pdbx_strand_id
1 'polypeptide(L)'
;MRTQTAQQLDSLRSVVAPPQGVLHHRQLLQRRLAALSRPRCISDELHCIAKTLESQPRLVRRLDAWPLQRLLRATPCFFPCPLDRLAQRSGRFVIAQRRELLRYTIKAITHSACEAIPSPGVGPLDEPPSCAVALRAQHAQRKGDGARPLLLLFCKPVNHDIEVADLSRCSADRAQLLEQRPIPLSQRQHHCCFHRSLGFSRHDAHLMRLSGRHTLLRSDSVQQPTRAIEPRSERQLQPLPQRLRHAGSPLSRLDRNPETRAGIQPFLNASQSYASPIPVELPMTTRPALSRPCLRFVAATLAGLTVSTITAAEPPSLHRYDPPGNETTRSWFDGGRRFLEQAQAKRLNTRKARNVVLFLGDGMSLTTVVAARIFAGQQRGESGEENLLAFERLPWSGLVKTYNVNLQVPDSAGAMTAIMTGVKTRGGVLSVGPEAARGDAKGVDGWRLPTLLELCEQLGMRTGVVTTTRLTHATPAACYAHAPDRNWEDDAALARQSPTAKAMGFPDIAQQLVHPAVGDGLEVALGGGAAAFLPREQGGARADDRDLTAAWLHAAPRRALLRTREELLDLDAGAVDQVLGLFAPSHLPFERDRAEHVPSLAEMTRTALQLLMKDDRGFFLMVEGGRIDHAHHAGNARRALEETTAFADAVQVALDMLQQAGELDETLIVVTADHSHTLTMSGYPARGMDILGLVASVDAAGKATMRPSLDALGLPYATLSYANGPGYAGRSATQPAGPKRFPHFLPARAHRVYEPAHGRPDLTTVDPTDPDHLQEAMAPLPSETHSGEDVPLWARGPWAHLLSGTLEQHALFHVMAHALGLSGPRLLDVWRQVKAQLDKQDATGISQQLP
;
A
#
# COMPACT_ATOMS: atom_id res chain seq x y z
N MET A 1 71.59 -1.20 -53.27
CA MET A 1 70.60 -0.67 -52.32
C MET A 1 70.23 0.78 -52.65
N ARG A 2 69.50 1.18 -53.72
CA ARG A 2 68.87 0.54 -54.90
C ARG A 2 68.25 -0.85 -54.71
N THR A 3 66.98 -1.02 -55.11
CA THR A 3 66.12 -2.22 -54.99
C THR A 3 65.55 -2.57 -53.61
N GLN A 4 64.93 -1.60 -52.91
CA GLN A 4 63.90 -1.93 -51.91
C GLN A 4 62.80 -0.86 -51.71
N THR A 5 62.64 0.08 -52.66
CA THR A 5 61.72 1.24 -52.52
C THR A 5 60.91 1.52 -53.80
N ALA A 6 60.73 0.50 -54.65
CA ALA A 6 60.01 0.60 -55.93
C ALA A 6 58.80 -0.35 -56.04
N GLN A 7 58.64 -1.32 -55.14
CA GLN A 7 57.53 -2.29 -55.13
C GLN A 7 56.35 -1.91 -54.21
N GLN A 8 56.33 -0.69 -53.65
CA GLN A 8 55.23 -0.17 -52.83
C GLN A 8 54.60 1.13 -53.34
N LEU A 9 55.00 1.61 -54.53
CA LEU A 9 54.48 2.86 -55.10
C LEU A 9 53.35 2.66 -56.13
N ASP A 10 53.29 1.51 -56.82
CA ASP A 10 52.18 1.19 -57.73
C ASP A 10 50.92 0.68 -57.01
N SER A 11 51.04 0.17 -55.78
CA SER A 11 49.91 -0.23 -54.94
C SER A 11 49.09 0.93 -54.35
N LEU A 12 49.50 2.19 -54.60
CA LEU A 12 48.87 3.39 -54.04
C LEU A 12 48.15 4.27 -55.09
N ARG A 13 48.05 3.83 -56.35
CA ARG A 13 47.41 4.60 -57.43
C ARG A 13 46.04 4.09 -57.90
N SER A 14 45.44 3.14 -57.20
CA SER A 14 44.17 2.49 -57.58
C SER A 14 42.96 2.77 -56.68
N VAL A 15 43.06 3.66 -55.68
CA VAL A 15 41.91 4.02 -54.80
C VAL A 15 41.77 5.54 -54.61
N VAL A 16 41.23 6.23 -55.62
CA VAL A 16 40.58 7.55 -55.46
C VAL A 16 39.17 7.51 -56.06
N ALA A 17 38.42 6.46 -55.72
CA ALA A 17 36.96 6.50 -55.80
C ALA A 17 36.41 7.23 -54.57
N PRO A 18 35.30 8.00 -54.67
CA PRO A 18 34.62 8.51 -53.49
C PRO A 18 34.20 7.34 -52.58
N PRO A 19 34.36 7.42 -51.25
CA PRO A 19 34.02 6.33 -50.34
C PRO A 19 32.55 5.93 -50.52
N GLN A 20 32.30 4.64 -50.73
CA GLN A 20 31.03 4.12 -51.26
C GLN A 20 29.80 4.57 -50.45
N GLY A 21 29.94 4.74 -49.13
CA GLY A 21 28.87 5.27 -48.27
C GLY A 21 28.36 6.66 -48.68
N VAL A 22 29.20 7.55 -49.22
CA VAL A 22 28.77 8.89 -49.66
C VAL A 22 27.92 8.82 -50.94
N LEU A 23 28.27 7.93 -51.88
CA LEU A 23 27.46 7.66 -53.06
C LEU A 23 26.14 6.96 -52.69
N HIS A 24 26.19 5.99 -51.78
CA HIS A 24 25.01 5.28 -51.29
C HIS A 24 24.04 6.21 -50.55
N HIS A 25 24.53 7.04 -49.61
CA HIS A 25 23.69 8.02 -48.91
C HIS A 25 23.15 9.11 -49.84
N ARG A 26 23.91 9.57 -50.85
CA ARG A 26 23.38 10.52 -51.86
C ARG A 26 22.22 9.91 -52.66
N GLN A 27 22.35 8.66 -53.10
CA GLN A 27 21.27 7.96 -53.80
C GLN A 27 20.06 7.69 -52.89
N LEU A 28 20.29 7.32 -51.62
CA LEU A 28 19.25 7.10 -50.62
C LEU A 28 18.46 8.40 -50.34
N LEU A 29 19.17 9.52 -50.15
CA LEU A 29 18.58 10.84 -49.94
C LEU A 29 17.77 11.30 -51.17
N GLN A 30 18.28 11.09 -52.38
CA GLN A 30 17.54 11.40 -53.62
C GLN A 30 16.28 10.54 -53.78
N ARG A 31 16.33 9.24 -53.43
CA ARG A 31 15.14 8.36 -53.45
C ARG A 31 14.08 8.77 -52.41
N ARG A 32 14.50 9.23 -51.23
CA ARG A 32 13.61 9.74 -50.17
C ARG A 32 13.00 11.10 -50.49
N LEU A 33 13.79 12.03 -51.04
CA LEU A 33 13.26 13.30 -51.56
C LEU A 33 12.22 13.10 -52.69
N ALA A 34 12.33 12.01 -53.47
CA ALA A 34 11.31 11.61 -54.44
C ALA A 34 10.10 10.86 -53.81
N ALA A 35 10.24 10.31 -52.60
CA ALA A 35 9.13 9.69 -51.86
C ALA A 35 8.19 10.73 -51.24
N LEU A 36 8.72 11.89 -50.82
CA LEU A 36 7.94 13.05 -50.35
C LEU A 36 6.95 13.61 -51.40
N SER A 37 7.04 13.18 -52.66
CA SER A 37 6.04 13.46 -53.70
C SER A 37 4.76 12.61 -53.58
N ARG A 38 4.62 11.75 -52.56
CA ARG A 38 3.47 10.84 -52.39
C ARG A 38 2.73 11.06 -51.06
N PRO A 39 1.38 10.99 -51.02
CA PRO A 39 0.61 11.80 -50.05
C PRO A 39 0.43 11.23 -48.63
N ARG A 40 1.30 10.32 -48.15
CA ARG A 40 1.04 9.54 -46.91
C ARG A 40 2.15 9.48 -45.85
N CYS A 41 3.38 9.89 -46.14
CA CYS A 41 4.47 9.90 -45.16
C CYS A 41 5.29 11.19 -45.29
N ILE A 42 5.14 12.13 -44.35
CA ILE A 42 5.86 13.42 -44.37
C ILE A 42 6.61 13.70 -43.05
N SER A 43 6.03 13.40 -41.88
CA SER A 43 6.71 13.62 -40.58
C SER A 43 8.01 12.83 -40.45
N ASP A 44 7.96 11.54 -40.70
CA ASP A 44 9.00 10.60 -40.28
C ASP A 44 10.18 10.61 -41.25
N GLU A 45 9.88 10.76 -42.55
CA GLU A 45 10.88 11.05 -43.60
C GLU A 45 11.62 12.36 -43.31
N LEU A 46 10.93 13.45 -42.93
CA LEU A 46 11.59 14.71 -42.59
C LEU A 46 12.47 14.61 -41.33
N HIS A 47 12.02 13.92 -40.28
CA HIS A 47 12.84 13.69 -39.09
C HIS A 47 14.09 12.84 -39.40
N CYS A 48 13.95 11.83 -40.26
CA CYS A 48 15.06 10.98 -40.68
C CYS A 48 16.05 11.73 -41.58
N ILE A 49 15.57 12.61 -42.47
CA ILE A 49 16.40 13.52 -43.28
C ILE A 49 17.17 14.50 -42.38
N ALA A 50 16.53 15.08 -41.35
CA ALA A 50 17.20 15.99 -40.41
C ALA A 50 18.41 15.32 -39.72
N LYS A 51 18.22 14.15 -39.11
CA LYS A 51 19.32 13.38 -38.48
C LYS A 51 20.40 12.93 -39.47
N THR A 52 20.04 12.68 -40.73
CA THR A 52 21.01 12.36 -41.80
C THR A 52 21.88 13.58 -42.16
N LEU A 53 21.37 14.80 -42.04
CA LEU A 53 22.12 16.03 -42.28
C LEU A 53 22.98 16.44 -41.07
N GLU A 54 22.46 16.29 -39.85
CA GLU A 54 23.22 16.51 -38.60
C GLU A 54 24.47 15.60 -38.52
N SER A 55 24.33 14.33 -38.89
CA SER A 55 25.42 13.34 -38.86
C SER A 55 26.39 13.43 -40.05
N GLN A 56 26.14 14.30 -41.05
CA GLN A 56 26.97 14.45 -42.25
C GLN A 56 27.17 15.93 -42.65
N PRO A 57 27.77 16.80 -41.81
CA PRO A 57 27.88 18.24 -42.07
C PRO A 57 28.68 18.61 -43.34
N ARG A 58 29.51 17.69 -43.86
CA ARG A 58 30.21 17.87 -45.15
C ARG A 58 29.27 17.77 -46.37
N LEU A 59 28.10 17.13 -46.25
CA LEU A 59 27.12 17.02 -47.33
C LEU A 59 26.43 18.36 -47.63
N VAL A 60 26.15 19.13 -46.56
CA VAL A 60 25.43 20.43 -46.62
C VAL A 60 26.19 21.46 -47.48
N ARG A 61 27.52 21.45 -47.46
CA ARG A 61 28.37 22.40 -48.22
C ARG A 61 28.38 22.19 -49.75
N ARG A 62 27.59 21.27 -50.31
CA ARG A 62 27.50 20.99 -51.75
C ARG A 62 26.06 20.77 -52.26
N LEU A 63 25.07 21.33 -51.57
CA LEU A 63 23.68 21.37 -52.02
C LEU A 63 23.30 22.82 -52.33
N ASP A 64 23.10 23.14 -53.61
CA ASP A 64 22.66 24.47 -54.03
C ASP A 64 21.29 24.80 -53.43
N ALA A 65 21.12 26.01 -52.90
CA ALA A 65 19.98 26.37 -52.05
C ALA A 65 18.62 26.49 -52.79
N TRP A 66 18.60 26.32 -54.11
CA TRP A 66 17.45 26.60 -54.98
C TRP A 66 16.24 25.65 -54.82
N PRO A 67 16.38 24.32 -54.59
CA PRO A 67 15.23 23.41 -54.54
C PRO A 67 14.32 23.57 -53.31
N LEU A 68 14.89 23.83 -52.12
CA LEU A 68 14.16 23.71 -50.85
C LEU A 68 13.00 24.72 -50.72
N GLN A 69 13.18 25.95 -51.24
CA GLN A 69 12.18 27.00 -51.12
C GLN A 69 10.89 26.73 -51.93
N ARG A 70 10.94 25.83 -52.91
CA ARG A 70 9.78 25.47 -53.73
C ARG A 70 8.87 24.42 -53.07
N LEU A 71 9.44 23.52 -52.26
CA LEU A 71 8.69 22.45 -51.57
C LEU A 71 7.74 23.03 -50.50
N LEU A 72 8.19 24.07 -49.77
CA LEU A 72 7.46 24.68 -48.66
C LEU A 72 6.28 25.60 -49.07
N ARG A 73 5.93 25.67 -50.37
CA ARG A 73 4.83 26.50 -50.89
C ARG A 73 3.68 25.72 -51.55
N ALA A 74 3.69 24.38 -51.50
CA ALA A 74 2.84 23.56 -52.36
C ALA A 74 2.15 22.35 -51.69
N THR A 75 1.36 22.59 -50.63
CA THR A 75 0.35 21.61 -50.17
C THR A 75 -0.85 22.30 -49.49
N PRO A 76 -2.08 22.17 -50.03
CA PRO A 76 -3.31 22.65 -49.37
C PRO A 76 -3.91 21.60 -48.42
N CYS A 77 -4.80 22.06 -47.53
CA CYS A 77 -5.48 21.24 -46.51
C CYS A 77 -6.53 20.29 -47.10
N PHE A 78 -6.77 19.12 -46.47
CA PHE A 78 -8.10 18.47 -46.47
C PHE A 78 -8.34 17.46 -45.33
N PHE A 79 -9.38 17.74 -44.52
CA PHE A 79 -10.25 16.82 -43.75
C PHE A 79 -9.70 16.02 -42.52
N PRO A 80 -10.57 15.56 -41.58
CA PRO A 80 -10.42 15.99 -40.18
C PRO A 80 -10.36 14.87 -39.12
N CYS A 81 -10.17 15.28 -37.86
CA CYS A 81 -10.27 14.44 -36.65
C CYS A 81 -11.16 15.14 -35.59
N PRO A 82 -12.08 14.46 -34.87
CA PRO A 82 -13.13 15.11 -34.09
C PRO A 82 -12.69 15.55 -32.67
N LEU A 83 -12.21 16.79 -32.54
CA LEU A 83 -12.04 17.49 -31.24
C LEU A 83 -12.76 18.86 -31.19
N ASP A 84 -13.50 19.22 -32.24
CA ASP A 84 -13.89 20.61 -32.53
C ASP A 84 -15.32 20.97 -32.10
N ARG A 85 -15.71 20.66 -30.85
CA ARG A 85 -17.03 21.04 -30.27
C ARG A 85 -17.04 21.69 -28.89
N LEU A 86 -15.88 21.95 -28.27
CA LEU A 86 -15.80 22.61 -26.94
C LEU A 86 -14.85 23.82 -26.86
N ALA A 87 -14.23 24.25 -27.96
CA ALA A 87 -13.17 25.26 -27.98
C ALA A 87 -13.50 26.57 -28.73
N GLN A 88 -14.78 26.97 -28.83
CA GLN A 88 -15.18 28.26 -29.40
C GLN A 88 -16.02 29.12 -28.45
N ARG A 89 -15.44 29.55 -27.30
CA ARG A 89 -16.00 30.67 -26.52
C ARG A 89 -15.06 31.49 -25.62
N SER A 90 -13.78 31.60 -25.97
CA SER A 90 -12.93 32.76 -25.61
C SER A 90 -11.61 32.71 -26.39
N GLY A 91 -11.16 33.85 -26.94
CA GLY A 91 -9.94 33.94 -27.73
C GLY A 91 -8.78 34.61 -26.98
N ARG A 92 -7.58 34.54 -27.58
CA ARG A 92 -6.33 35.23 -27.17
C ARG A 92 -5.61 34.69 -25.91
N PHE A 93 -4.94 33.53 -26.04
CA PHE A 93 -3.76 33.23 -25.20
C PHE A 93 -2.66 32.42 -25.92
N VAL A 94 -3.02 31.46 -26.78
CA VAL A 94 -2.08 30.47 -27.36
C VAL A 94 -1.05 31.03 -28.35
N ILE A 95 -1.27 32.21 -28.94
CA ILE A 95 -0.42 32.76 -30.01
C ILE A 95 0.91 33.35 -29.48
N ALA A 96 0.97 33.78 -28.21
CA ALA A 96 2.16 34.44 -27.65
C ALA A 96 3.34 33.48 -27.46
N GLN A 97 3.15 32.37 -26.74
CA GLN A 97 4.23 31.42 -26.41
C GLN A 97 4.91 30.80 -27.64
N ARG A 98 4.17 30.58 -28.75
CA ARG A 98 4.74 30.02 -29.98
C ARG A 98 5.74 30.94 -30.69
N ARG A 99 5.72 32.26 -30.44
CA ARG A 99 6.75 33.19 -30.94
C ARG A 99 8.01 33.22 -30.06
N GLU A 100 7.87 32.97 -28.75
CA GLU A 100 9.00 32.91 -27.83
C GLU A 100 9.85 31.64 -28.02
N LEU A 101 9.23 30.46 -28.10
CA LEU A 101 9.98 29.22 -28.38
C LEU A 101 10.82 29.34 -29.66
N LEU A 102 10.23 29.85 -30.75
CA LEU A 102 10.90 29.95 -32.04
C LEU A 102 12.13 30.89 -31.99
N ARG A 103 12.07 31.95 -31.18
CA ARG A 103 13.23 32.84 -30.92
C ARG A 103 14.32 32.12 -30.14
N TYR A 104 13.96 31.34 -29.13
CA TYR A 104 14.91 30.57 -28.33
C TYR A 104 15.67 29.52 -29.18
N THR A 105 14.95 28.76 -30.02
CA THR A 105 15.57 27.76 -30.91
C THR A 105 16.57 28.39 -31.89
N ILE A 106 16.22 29.53 -32.50
CA ILE A 106 17.12 30.24 -33.43
C ILE A 106 18.39 30.73 -32.69
N LYS A 107 18.24 31.29 -31.49
CA LYS A 107 19.35 31.83 -30.70
C LYS A 107 20.34 30.74 -30.25
N ALA A 108 19.84 29.55 -29.90
CA ALA A 108 20.67 28.40 -29.57
C ALA A 108 21.53 27.92 -30.75
N ILE A 109 20.92 27.78 -31.94
CA ILE A 109 21.61 27.33 -33.16
C ILE A 109 22.76 28.27 -33.55
N THR A 110 22.60 29.58 -33.36
CA THR A 110 23.68 30.55 -33.60
C THR A 110 24.84 30.48 -32.60
N HIS A 111 24.64 29.92 -31.40
CA HIS A 111 25.68 29.91 -30.36
C HIS A 111 26.67 28.74 -30.51
N SER A 112 26.19 27.57 -30.95
CA SER A 112 27.03 26.39 -31.21
C SER A 112 27.94 26.51 -32.44
N ALA A 113 27.92 27.64 -33.15
CA ALA A 113 28.67 27.86 -34.39
C ALA A 113 30.03 28.56 -34.19
N CYS A 114 30.35 29.06 -32.99
CA CYS A 114 31.50 29.94 -32.75
C CYS A 114 32.67 29.32 -31.97
N GLU A 115 32.52 28.14 -31.34
CA GLU A 115 33.55 27.53 -30.49
C GLU A 115 34.22 26.32 -31.16
N ALA A 116 35.04 26.56 -32.19
CA ALA A 116 35.87 25.53 -32.82
C ALA A 116 37.09 26.11 -33.59
N ILE A 117 38.11 26.60 -32.87
CA ILE A 117 39.42 26.96 -33.45
C ILE A 117 40.54 26.31 -32.62
N PRO A 118 41.35 25.38 -33.18
CA PRO A 118 42.50 24.79 -32.50
C PRO A 118 43.83 25.47 -32.85
N SER A 119 44.77 25.50 -31.89
CA SER A 119 46.19 25.83 -32.09
C SER A 119 47.08 24.85 -31.32
N PRO A 120 48.30 24.50 -31.79
CA PRO A 120 49.01 23.31 -31.29
C PRO A 120 50.31 23.57 -30.51
N GLY A 121 50.64 22.64 -29.60
CA GLY A 121 52.02 22.18 -29.39
C GLY A 121 52.65 22.37 -28.00
N VAL A 122 53.65 21.50 -27.75
CA VAL A 122 54.63 21.49 -26.64
C VAL A 122 54.13 20.98 -25.26
N GLY A 123 54.97 20.11 -24.69
CA GLY A 123 55.08 19.66 -23.29
C GLY A 123 56.49 19.05 -23.13
N PRO A 124 56.81 18.24 -22.10
CA PRO A 124 56.08 17.93 -20.86
C PRO A 124 56.77 18.61 -19.63
N LEU A 125 56.41 18.23 -18.39
CA LEU A 125 57.30 17.90 -17.25
C LEU A 125 56.52 17.77 -15.90
N ASP A 126 56.80 16.66 -15.21
CA ASP A 126 56.92 16.38 -13.75
C ASP A 126 55.97 16.96 -12.66
N GLU A 127 55.66 16.09 -11.68
CA GLU A 127 55.13 16.39 -10.32
C GLU A 127 56.27 16.39 -9.27
N PRO A 128 56.07 16.62 -7.94
CA PRO A 128 55.01 17.29 -7.14
C PRO A 128 55.66 18.38 -6.20
N PRO A 129 55.33 18.60 -4.89
CA PRO A 129 54.06 18.81 -4.16
C PRO A 129 53.96 20.13 -3.33
N SER A 130 52.74 20.47 -2.88
CA SER A 130 52.40 21.17 -1.60
C SER A 130 52.70 22.69 -1.42
N CYS A 131 52.37 23.22 -0.23
CA CYS A 131 52.04 24.64 0.02
C CYS A 131 53.17 25.46 0.71
N ALA A 132 53.32 26.77 0.37
CA ALA A 132 53.77 27.81 1.34
C ALA A 132 53.66 29.29 0.88
N VAL A 133 53.00 30.12 1.69
CA VAL A 133 53.42 31.44 2.25
C VAL A 133 54.04 32.57 1.36
N ALA A 134 53.20 33.61 1.14
CA ALA A 134 53.41 35.08 1.26
C ALA A 134 54.62 35.88 0.68
N LEU A 135 54.33 37.11 0.19
CA LEU A 135 54.99 38.35 0.67
C LEU A 135 54.19 39.65 0.32
N ARG A 136 54.71 40.84 0.69
CA ARG A 136 53.99 42.14 0.83
C ARG A 136 54.22 43.15 -0.31
N ALA A 137 53.24 44.02 -0.56
CA ALA A 137 53.37 45.49 -0.68
C ALA A 137 51.99 46.18 -0.76
N GLN A 138 51.88 47.51 -0.72
CA GLN A 138 51.77 48.42 0.43
C GLN A 138 51.30 49.81 -0.10
N HIS A 139 50.36 50.45 0.61
CA HIS A 139 50.11 51.91 0.70
C HIS A 139 49.18 52.73 -0.26
N ALA A 140 48.48 53.67 0.39
CA ALA A 140 47.95 54.98 -0.06
C ALA A 140 46.74 55.08 -1.04
N GLN A 141 45.87 56.11 -0.99
CA GLN A 141 45.24 56.84 0.15
C GLN A 141 44.12 57.80 -0.35
N ARG A 142 43.07 58.05 0.48
CA ARG A 142 42.12 59.23 0.44
C ARG A 142 41.18 59.34 -0.79
N LYS A 143 40.10 60.15 -0.79
CA LYS A 143 39.07 60.61 0.20
C LYS A 143 37.93 61.30 -0.59
N GLY A 144 36.72 61.37 -0.03
CA GLY A 144 35.76 62.47 -0.32
C GLY A 144 34.43 62.10 -0.99
N ASP A 145 33.34 62.26 -0.24
CA ASP A 145 32.07 62.97 -0.54
C ASP A 145 31.47 62.94 -1.98
N GLY A 146 30.16 62.70 -2.18
CA GLY A 146 29.12 62.30 -1.21
C GLY A 146 27.68 62.41 -1.75
N ALA A 147 26.83 61.42 -1.43
CA ALA A 147 25.37 61.33 -1.70
C ALA A 147 24.92 61.24 -3.19
N ARG A 148 23.77 60.66 -3.59
CA ARG A 148 22.74 59.70 -3.05
C ARG A 148 21.79 59.37 -4.25
N PRO A 149 20.84 58.41 -4.18
CA PRO A 149 20.89 57.04 -3.63
C PRO A 149 20.32 55.98 -4.63
N LEU A 150 20.51 54.67 -4.38
CA LEU A 150 19.47 53.65 -4.69
C LEU A 150 19.60 52.42 -3.78
N LEU A 151 18.56 51.60 -3.76
CA LEU A 151 18.31 50.55 -2.76
C LEU A 151 19.02 49.22 -3.10
N LEU A 152 19.65 48.59 -2.11
CA LEU A 152 20.25 47.25 -2.24
C LEU A 152 20.31 46.58 -0.87
N LEU A 153 19.62 45.44 -0.67
CA LEU A 153 19.78 44.58 0.51
C LEU A 153 19.60 43.10 0.16
N PHE A 154 20.70 42.34 0.26
CA PHE A 154 20.68 40.93 0.66
C PHE A 154 20.57 40.85 2.19
N CYS A 155 20.12 39.72 2.75
CA CYS A 155 20.03 39.55 4.20
C CYS A 155 20.34 38.12 4.68
N LYS A 156 21.40 37.98 5.51
CA LYS A 156 21.71 36.88 6.47
C LYS A 156 23.02 37.28 7.22
N PRO A 157 23.31 36.78 8.44
CA PRO A 157 22.39 36.48 9.56
C PRO A 157 22.97 36.74 11.00
N VAL A 158 22.19 36.37 12.05
CA VAL A 158 22.63 35.80 13.38
C VAL A 158 22.96 36.70 14.62
N ASN A 159 22.11 36.53 15.67
CA ASN A 159 22.34 36.39 17.15
C ASN A 159 22.37 37.51 18.24
N HIS A 160 21.89 37.08 19.44
CA HIS A 160 22.11 37.52 20.85
C HIS A 160 21.44 38.85 21.35
N ASP A 161 20.89 38.99 22.58
CA ASP A 161 20.37 38.03 23.60
C ASP A 161 19.59 38.74 24.78
N ILE A 162 18.96 37.98 25.73
CA ILE A 162 18.62 38.36 27.16
C ILE A 162 17.52 39.46 27.41
N GLU A 163 16.59 39.45 28.42
CA GLU A 163 16.05 38.46 29.40
C GLU A 163 14.69 38.89 30.08
N VAL A 164 13.99 37.91 30.68
CA VAL A 164 13.12 37.90 31.92
C VAL A 164 11.92 38.86 32.14
N ALA A 165 10.72 38.26 32.30
CA ALA A 165 9.72 38.51 33.37
C ALA A 165 8.68 37.34 33.44
N ASP A 166 8.04 37.08 34.59
CA ASP A 166 7.17 35.88 34.85
C ASP A 166 5.91 36.20 35.69
N LEU A 167 4.94 35.26 35.75
CA LEU A 167 3.97 34.92 36.83
C LEU A 167 2.49 34.67 36.44
N SER A 168 2.19 33.39 36.14
CA SER A 168 1.21 32.52 36.85
C SER A 168 -0.35 32.73 36.88
N ARG A 169 -1.04 31.64 36.47
CA ARG A 169 -2.20 30.93 37.14
C ARG A 169 -3.69 31.37 37.02
N CYS A 170 -4.55 30.33 36.97
CA CYS A 170 -6.00 30.26 37.31
C CYS A 170 -7.01 30.98 36.38
N SER A 171 -8.32 30.61 36.31
CA SER A 171 -9.04 29.34 36.57
C SER A 171 -10.48 29.39 35.96
N ALA A 172 -11.24 28.29 36.06
CA ALA A 172 -12.50 27.97 35.37
C ALA A 172 -13.76 28.88 35.55
N ASP A 173 -14.79 28.52 34.76
CA ASP A 173 -16.26 28.63 34.96
C ASP A 173 -17.09 29.86 34.46
N ARG A 174 -17.84 29.60 33.37
CA ARG A 174 -19.32 29.49 33.30
C ARG A 174 -20.23 30.71 33.58
N ALA A 175 -20.93 31.14 32.51
CA ALA A 175 -22.25 31.80 32.56
C ALA A 175 -23.10 31.41 31.32
N GLN A 176 -24.44 31.44 31.42
CA GLN A 176 -25.38 30.96 30.38
C GLN A 176 -26.76 31.64 30.53
N LEU A 177 -27.61 31.57 29.48
CA LEU A 177 -29.06 31.89 29.42
C LEU A 177 -29.48 33.39 29.40
N LEU A 178 -30.29 33.79 28.41
CA LEU A 178 -31.75 33.96 28.57
C LEU A 178 -32.46 34.24 27.20
N GLU A 179 -33.76 34.59 27.19
CA GLU A 179 -34.72 34.15 26.17
C GLU A 179 -35.63 35.21 25.47
N GLN A 180 -36.02 34.87 24.22
CA GLN A 180 -37.32 35.05 23.53
C GLN A 180 -38.04 36.44 23.29
N ARG A 181 -38.19 36.77 21.98
CA ARG A 181 -39.41 37.33 21.29
C ARG A 181 -39.80 38.81 21.60
N PRO A 182 -40.79 39.50 20.94
CA PRO A 182 -41.84 39.07 19.97
C PRO A 182 -42.21 39.98 18.71
N ILE A 183 -42.29 39.36 17.50
CA ILE A 183 -43.22 39.61 16.34
C ILE A 183 -43.19 41.02 15.57
N PRO A 184 -44.10 41.45 14.60
CA PRO A 184 -43.64 41.82 13.21
C PRO A 184 -44.31 43.02 12.44
N LEU A 185 -44.04 43.09 11.10
CA LEU A 185 -44.90 43.44 9.93
C LEU A 185 -44.93 44.84 9.23
N SER A 186 -44.88 44.79 7.88
CA SER A 186 -45.48 45.72 6.86
C SER A 186 -44.75 47.07 6.58
N GLN A 187 -44.88 47.78 5.43
CA GLN A 187 -45.45 47.53 4.08
C GLN A 187 -44.96 48.59 3.03
N ARG A 188 -45.23 48.36 1.71
CA ARG A 188 -45.33 49.35 0.58
C ARG A 188 -44.05 50.07 0.05
N GLN A 189 -44.01 50.66 -1.17
CA GLN A 189 -44.54 50.29 -2.52
C GLN A 189 -44.06 51.31 -3.63
N HIS A 190 -44.21 50.93 -4.92
CA HIS A 190 -44.41 51.76 -6.16
C HIS A 190 -43.29 51.98 -7.23
N HIS A 191 -43.64 51.53 -8.46
CA HIS A 191 -43.51 52.18 -9.80
C HIS A 191 -42.13 52.52 -10.46
N CYS A 192 -42.01 52.64 -11.80
CA CYS A 192 -42.57 51.93 -12.99
C CYS A 192 -41.99 52.51 -14.31
N CYS A 193 -42.38 51.93 -15.48
CA CYS A 193 -42.32 52.49 -16.86
C CYS A 193 -41.00 52.38 -17.68
N PHE A 194 -40.99 52.18 -19.02
CA PHE A 194 -41.96 51.53 -19.95
C PHE A 194 -41.34 51.25 -21.36
N HIS A 195 -41.88 50.25 -22.10
CA HIS A 195 -41.88 49.95 -23.58
C HIS A 195 -41.64 48.43 -23.83
N ARG A 196 -42.52 47.61 -24.45
CA ARG A 196 -43.20 47.58 -25.78
C ARG A 196 -42.27 47.24 -26.97
N SER A 197 -42.60 46.37 -27.94
CA SER A 197 -43.74 45.42 -28.14
C SER A 197 -43.52 44.51 -29.40
N LEU A 198 -44.50 43.64 -29.76
CA LEU A 198 -44.59 42.70 -30.92
C LEU A 198 -43.94 41.29 -30.72
N GLY A 199 -44.44 40.17 -31.28
CA GLY A 199 -45.75 39.93 -31.94
C GLY A 199 -45.88 38.62 -32.78
N PHE A 200 -46.98 37.87 -32.60
CA PHE A 200 -47.63 36.88 -33.51
C PHE A 200 -47.06 35.46 -33.82
N SER A 201 -48.01 34.50 -33.88
CA SER A 201 -48.13 33.36 -34.84
C SER A 201 -47.24 32.10 -34.71
N ARG A 202 -47.71 30.84 -34.87
CA ARG A 202 -49.06 30.20 -34.90
C ARG A 202 -48.94 28.66 -34.79
N HIS A 203 -49.93 28.03 -34.13
CA HIS A 203 -50.51 26.68 -34.41
C HIS A 203 -49.60 25.43 -34.23
N ASP A 204 -50.12 24.21 -34.04
CA ASP A 204 -51.52 23.73 -34.07
C ASP A 204 -51.91 22.92 -32.81
N ALA A 205 -53.19 22.54 -32.68
CA ALA A 205 -53.76 21.86 -31.51
C ALA A 205 -54.71 20.70 -31.88
N HIS A 206 -55.01 19.81 -30.93
CA HIS A 206 -56.25 19.01 -30.95
C HIS A 206 -56.77 18.69 -29.54
N LEU A 207 -58.07 18.38 -29.43
CA LEU A 207 -58.86 18.47 -28.20
C LEU A 207 -59.99 17.43 -28.14
N MET A 208 -60.10 16.69 -27.02
CA MET A 208 -61.31 16.00 -26.49
C MET A 208 -60.96 15.50 -25.06
N ARG A 209 -61.75 15.59 -23.97
CA ARG A 209 -63.20 15.51 -23.68
C ARG A 209 -63.80 14.10 -23.90
N LEU A 210 -64.59 13.49 -23.01
CA LEU A 210 -65.25 13.99 -21.77
C LEU A 210 -65.70 12.82 -20.82
N SER A 211 -66.24 13.17 -19.64
CA SER A 211 -66.97 12.35 -18.63
C SER A 211 -66.17 11.40 -17.72
N GLY A 212 -66.50 11.24 -16.41
CA GLY A 212 -67.42 12.04 -15.58
C GLY A 212 -67.57 11.58 -14.10
N ARG A 213 -67.95 12.52 -13.20
CA ARG A 213 -68.77 12.46 -11.95
C ARG A 213 -68.75 11.18 -11.07
N HIS A 214 -68.60 11.17 -9.73
CA HIS A 214 -68.33 12.15 -8.62
C HIS A 214 -67.54 11.38 -7.49
N THR A 215 -67.48 11.63 -6.15
CA THR A 215 -68.07 12.51 -5.10
C THR A 215 -67.10 12.49 -3.86
N LEU A 216 -66.84 13.55 -3.09
CA LEU A 216 -67.47 13.99 -1.80
C LEU A 216 -67.85 12.85 -0.81
N LEU A 217 -67.51 12.86 0.50
CA LEU A 217 -67.08 13.89 1.49
C LEU A 217 -65.79 13.42 2.25
N ARG A 218 -64.91 14.22 2.91
CA ARG A 218 -65.03 15.15 4.07
C ARG A 218 -65.58 14.52 5.38
N SER A 219 -65.10 14.83 6.59
CA SER A 219 -63.81 15.40 7.09
C SER A 219 -63.76 15.31 8.64
N ASP A 220 -62.61 15.62 9.25
CA ASP A 220 -62.42 16.02 10.67
C ASP A 220 -62.69 14.95 11.77
N SER A 221 -62.31 15.12 13.04
CA SER A 221 -61.01 15.26 13.75
C SER A 221 -61.30 15.33 15.28
N VAL A 222 -60.29 15.50 16.15
CA VAL A 222 -60.36 15.94 17.59
C VAL A 222 -60.38 14.89 18.75
N GLN A 223 -59.27 14.88 19.50
CA GLN A 223 -59.04 14.69 20.98
C GLN A 223 -59.28 13.36 21.76
N GLN A 224 -58.42 13.19 22.79
CA GLN A 224 -58.53 12.29 23.96
C GLN A 224 -59.17 13.04 25.15
N PRO A 225 -59.46 12.41 26.33
CA PRO A 225 -58.44 12.40 27.40
C PRO A 225 -58.45 11.23 28.43
N THR A 226 -57.25 10.86 28.89
CA THR A 226 -56.82 10.39 30.24
C THR A 226 -57.76 9.65 31.23
N ARG A 227 -57.25 8.55 31.83
CA ARG A 227 -57.15 8.37 33.31
C ARG A 227 -56.12 7.28 33.69
N ALA A 228 -55.70 7.25 34.96
CA ALA A 228 -54.43 6.64 35.42
C ALA A 228 -54.58 5.66 36.62
N ILE A 229 -53.44 5.16 37.11
CA ILE A 229 -53.13 4.54 38.43
C ILE A 229 -52.97 2.99 38.48
N GLU A 230 -51.96 2.57 39.26
CA GLU A 230 -51.46 1.20 39.58
C GLU A 230 -52.27 0.52 40.75
N PRO A 231 -51.88 -0.59 41.47
CA PRO A 231 -50.64 -1.41 41.45
C PRO A 231 -50.73 -2.95 41.68
N ARG A 232 -49.55 -3.63 41.61
CA ARG A 232 -49.08 -4.87 42.30
C ARG A 232 -50.11 -5.97 42.68
N SER A 233 -49.89 -7.26 42.38
CA SER A 233 -49.04 -8.13 43.22
C SER A 233 -48.91 -9.62 42.76
N GLU A 234 -47.73 -10.19 43.03
CA GLU A 234 -47.41 -11.55 43.52
C GLU A 234 -48.51 -12.67 43.64
N ARG A 235 -48.35 -13.85 42.96
CA ARG A 235 -47.95 -15.17 43.55
C ARG A 235 -48.26 -16.47 42.76
N GLN A 236 -47.31 -17.42 42.89
CA GLN A 236 -47.42 -18.89 43.01
C GLN A 236 -47.98 -19.78 41.86
N LEU A 237 -47.24 -20.87 41.59
CA LEU A 237 -47.53 -21.96 40.64
C LEU A 237 -47.25 -23.33 41.30
N GLN A 238 -48.20 -24.27 41.24
CA GLN A 238 -48.07 -25.73 41.47
C GLN A 238 -49.34 -26.44 40.91
N PRO A 239 -49.36 -27.77 40.64
CA PRO A 239 -48.32 -28.60 40.00
C PRO A 239 -48.86 -29.62 38.95
N LEU A 240 -47.92 -30.31 38.28
CA LEU A 240 -47.94 -31.64 37.60
C LEU A 240 -49.15 -32.60 37.76
N PRO A 241 -49.47 -33.45 36.75
CA PRO A 241 -48.81 -34.78 36.65
C PRO A 241 -48.64 -35.50 35.28
N GLN A 242 -47.45 -36.10 35.09
CA GLN A 242 -47.09 -37.45 34.57
C GLN A 242 -47.78 -38.13 33.34
N ARG A 243 -46.92 -38.81 32.52
CA ARG A 243 -46.92 -40.26 32.07
C ARG A 243 -46.51 -40.43 30.58
N LEU A 244 -45.90 -41.52 30.05
CA LEU A 244 -45.08 -42.66 30.56
C LEU A 244 -44.47 -43.46 29.36
N ARG A 245 -43.25 -44.03 29.50
CA ARG A 245 -42.71 -45.27 28.82
C ARG A 245 -42.48 -45.19 27.28
N HIS A 246 -41.68 -46.02 26.58
CA HIS A 246 -40.64 -47.08 26.82
C HIS A 246 -39.92 -47.33 25.46
N ALA A 247 -38.82 -48.09 25.26
CA ALA A 247 -37.61 -48.46 26.04
C ALA A 247 -36.69 -49.37 25.17
N GLY A 248 -35.37 -49.46 25.44
CA GLY A 248 -34.47 -50.42 24.76
C GLY A 248 -32.98 -50.29 25.16
N SER A 249 -32.32 -51.40 25.48
CA SER A 249 -30.88 -51.56 25.81
C SER A 249 -30.48 -53.04 25.63
N PRO A 250 -29.18 -53.44 25.59
CA PRO A 250 -28.14 -53.35 26.65
C PRO A 250 -26.95 -52.45 26.22
N LEU A 251 -25.78 -52.26 26.87
CA LEU A 251 -25.11 -52.52 28.19
C LEU A 251 -23.96 -51.44 28.27
N SER A 252 -23.04 -51.26 29.22
CA SER A 252 -22.59 -51.87 30.51
C SER A 252 -21.98 -50.72 31.37
N ARG A 253 -22.15 -50.64 32.69
CA ARG A 253 -21.34 -51.27 33.77
C ARG A 253 -19.80 -51.13 33.58
N LEU A 254 -19.00 -50.57 34.50
CA LEU A 254 -19.18 -50.07 35.89
C LEU A 254 -18.26 -48.83 36.12
N ASP A 255 -18.33 -48.02 37.20
CA ASP A 255 -19.39 -47.58 38.13
C ASP A 255 -18.79 -46.46 39.05
N ARG A 256 -19.64 -45.62 39.67
CA ARG A 256 -19.35 -44.65 40.79
C ARG A 256 -18.47 -43.40 40.58
N ASN A 257 -19.18 -42.30 40.34
CA ASN A 257 -19.04 -40.94 40.93
C ASN A 257 -19.08 -41.00 42.51
N PRO A 258 -18.95 -39.92 43.36
CA PRO A 258 -19.38 -38.53 43.09
C PRO A 258 -18.61 -37.32 43.73
N GLU A 259 -18.54 -36.21 42.97
CA GLU A 259 -18.98 -34.82 43.34
C GLU A 259 -18.30 -34.00 44.49
N THR A 260 -18.39 -32.66 44.59
CA THR A 260 -18.89 -31.55 43.72
C THR A 260 -18.27 -30.17 44.08
N ARG A 261 -18.36 -29.20 43.13
CA ARG A 261 -18.49 -27.72 43.30
C ARG A 261 -17.37 -26.95 44.06
N ALA A 262 -16.71 -25.94 43.48
CA ALA A 262 -17.18 -24.59 43.06
C ALA A 262 -17.58 -23.67 44.25
N GLY A 263 -17.11 -22.42 44.35
CA GLY A 263 -16.20 -21.63 43.48
C GLY A 263 -16.10 -20.16 43.94
N ILE A 264 -15.85 -19.23 43.00
CA ILE A 264 -15.90 -17.74 43.14
C ILE A 264 -14.68 -17.08 43.85
N GLN A 265 -14.25 -15.91 43.34
CA GLN A 265 -13.25 -14.98 43.92
C GLN A 265 -13.93 -13.89 44.80
N PRO A 266 -13.31 -12.74 45.14
CA PRO A 266 -11.95 -12.44 45.60
C PRO A 266 -11.98 -11.89 47.06
N PHE A 267 -10.85 -11.44 47.63
CA PHE A 267 -10.68 -10.06 48.17
C PHE A 267 -9.24 -9.79 48.68
N LEU A 268 -9.03 -8.59 49.24
CA LEU A 268 -7.74 -7.94 49.49
C LEU A 268 -7.24 -8.05 50.96
N ASN A 269 -5.92 -7.87 51.10
CA ASN A 269 -5.21 -7.17 52.17
C ASN A 269 -5.05 -7.76 53.61
N ALA A 270 -3.77 -7.68 54.04
CA ALA A 270 -3.30 -7.14 55.32
C ALA A 270 -3.28 -7.99 56.62
N SER A 271 -2.10 -8.56 56.86
CA SER A 271 -1.20 -8.19 57.98
C SER A 271 -1.41 -8.77 59.40
N GLN A 272 -0.27 -8.97 60.07
CA GLN A 272 -0.06 -9.16 61.52
C GLN A 272 -0.62 -10.47 62.14
N SER A 273 -0.15 -10.97 63.29
CA SER A 273 1.18 -11.07 63.95
C SER A 273 0.97 -11.81 65.29
N TYR A 274 2.04 -12.22 65.99
CA TYR A 274 2.05 -12.93 67.29
C TYR A 274 1.52 -14.39 67.26
N ALA A 275 1.85 -15.29 68.19
CA ALA A 275 3.08 -15.53 68.96
C ALA A 275 3.00 -16.91 69.68
N SER A 276 4.16 -17.44 70.08
CA SER A 276 4.46 -18.61 70.95
C SER A 276 3.64 -18.70 72.27
N PRO A 277 3.70 -19.76 73.14
CA PRO A 277 4.85 -20.69 73.33
C PRO A 277 4.67 -22.14 73.92
N ILE A 278 5.73 -22.98 73.74
CA ILE A 278 6.35 -23.94 74.74
C ILE A 278 5.51 -25.15 75.25
N PRO A 279 6.09 -26.27 75.78
CA PRO A 279 7.51 -26.71 75.93
C PRO A 279 7.86 -27.80 74.87
N VAL A 280 8.69 -28.87 74.99
CA VAL A 280 9.56 -29.59 75.98
C VAL A 280 10.68 -30.33 75.16
N GLU A 281 11.76 -30.98 75.62
CA GLU A 281 12.46 -31.24 76.89
C GLU A 281 13.97 -31.54 76.59
N LEU A 282 14.82 -31.87 77.59
CA LEU A 282 16.24 -32.26 77.44
C LEU A 282 16.72 -33.24 78.54
N PRO A 283 17.75 -34.06 78.27
CA PRO A 283 18.67 -34.58 79.30
C PRO A 283 20.14 -34.12 79.11
N MET A 284 20.91 -34.14 80.20
CA MET A 284 22.33 -33.73 80.29
C MET A 284 23.26 -34.97 80.46
N THR A 285 24.59 -34.91 80.31
CA THR A 285 25.55 -34.34 81.30
C THR A 285 27.03 -34.46 80.89
N THR A 286 27.91 -33.77 81.64
CA THR A 286 29.38 -33.93 81.82
C THR A 286 30.38 -33.03 81.04
N ARG A 287 31.55 -32.84 81.68
CA ARG A 287 32.71 -31.92 81.50
C ARG A 287 33.83 -32.45 82.46
N PRO A 288 35.05 -31.86 82.67
CA PRO A 288 35.68 -30.64 82.11
C PRO A 288 37.17 -30.80 81.64
N ALA A 289 37.79 -29.73 81.13
CA ALA A 289 39.21 -29.37 81.33
C ALA A 289 39.44 -27.86 81.06
N LEU A 290 40.60 -27.28 81.44
CA LEU A 290 40.84 -25.82 81.54
C LEU A 290 42.06 -25.32 80.74
N SER A 291 41.96 -24.11 80.17
CA SER A 291 42.98 -23.04 80.29
C SER A 291 42.53 -21.70 79.62
N ARG A 292 43.22 -20.60 79.98
CA ARG A 292 43.05 -19.16 79.64
C ARG A 292 44.39 -18.44 80.02
N PRO A 293 44.68 -17.13 79.77
CA PRO A 293 43.84 -16.03 79.22
C PRO A 293 44.54 -15.05 78.21
N CYS A 294 43.79 -14.02 77.72
CA CYS A 294 44.26 -12.69 77.25
C CYS A 294 45.11 -12.62 75.94
N LEU A 295 45.25 -11.49 75.20
CA LEU A 295 44.90 -10.07 75.47
C LEU A 295 44.59 -9.26 74.16
N ARG A 296 43.68 -8.25 74.23
CA ARG A 296 43.52 -7.03 73.37
C ARG A 296 43.23 -7.13 71.83
N PHE A 297 41.98 -6.82 71.49
CA PHE A 297 41.52 -5.74 70.57
C PHE A 297 42.51 -5.09 69.59
N VAL A 298 42.16 -5.07 68.29
CA VAL A 298 41.68 -3.89 67.51
C VAL A 298 41.18 -4.33 66.11
N ALA A 299 40.28 -3.55 65.50
CA ALA A 299 39.81 -3.62 64.10
C ALA A 299 39.08 -4.90 63.62
N ALA A 300 37.74 -4.83 63.53
CA ALA A 300 36.89 -5.85 62.91
C ALA A 300 35.66 -5.24 62.20
N THR A 301 35.90 -4.26 61.31
CA THR A 301 34.85 -3.57 60.53
C THR A 301 35.27 -3.39 59.07
N LEU A 302 35.57 -4.49 58.36
CA LEU A 302 35.86 -4.51 56.92
C LEU A 302 35.73 -5.93 56.32
N ALA A 303 34.57 -6.57 56.52
CA ALA A 303 34.27 -7.91 56.00
C ALA A 303 32.78 -8.04 55.66
N GLY A 304 32.30 -7.22 54.72
CA GLY A 304 30.88 -7.09 54.38
C GLY A 304 30.61 -6.64 52.94
N LEU A 305 31.58 -6.84 52.04
CA LEU A 305 31.42 -6.64 50.60
C LEU A 305 31.39 -8.01 49.91
N THR A 306 30.21 -8.62 49.87
CA THR A 306 29.92 -9.62 48.84
C THR A 306 29.97 -8.91 47.51
N VAL A 307 31.05 -9.11 46.75
CA VAL A 307 31.11 -8.70 45.35
C VAL A 307 30.11 -9.57 44.60
N SER A 308 28.88 -9.08 44.46
CA SER A 308 27.96 -9.56 43.45
C SER A 308 28.65 -9.34 42.12
N THR A 309 29.24 -10.39 41.56
CA THR A 309 29.82 -10.37 40.23
C THR A 309 28.68 -10.10 39.26
N ILE A 310 28.54 -8.84 38.84
CA ILE A 310 27.67 -8.46 37.74
C ILE A 310 28.20 -9.19 36.52
N THR A 311 27.59 -10.33 36.20
CA THR A 311 27.76 -10.98 34.91
C THR A 311 27.23 -10.01 33.88
N ALA A 312 28.15 -9.27 33.24
CA ALA A 312 27.80 -8.44 32.10
C ALA A 312 27.08 -9.34 31.10
N ALA A 313 25.90 -8.93 30.64
CA ALA A 313 25.19 -9.66 29.61
C ALA A 313 26.10 -9.73 28.37
N GLU A 314 26.25 -10.94 27.82
CA GLU A 314 27.07 -11.11 26.62
C GLU A 314 26.45 -10.31 25.46
N PRO A 315 27.27 -9.67 24.60
CA PRO A 315 26.75 -8.92 23.47
C PRO A 315 26.03 -9.88 22.50
N PRO A 316 25.00 -9.41 21.78
CA PRO A 316 24.21 -10.26 20.88
C PRO A 316 25.13 -10.93 19.85
N SER A 317 24.98 -12.25 19.67
CA SER A 317 25.80 -13.03 18.75
C SER A 317 25.50 -12.65 17.31
N LEU A 318 26.39 -11.84 16.72
CA LEU A 318 26.32 -11.46 15.32
C LEU A 318 26.39 -12.71 14.42
N HIS A 319 25.27 -13.03 13.77
CA HIS A 319 25.21 -14.10 12.79
C HIS A 319 25.61 -13.60 11.39
N ARG A 320 26.37 -14.42 10.66
CA ARG A 320 26.75 -14.18 9.28
C ARG A 320 26.72 -15.49 8.49
N TYR A 321 25.99 -15.47 7.38
CA TYR A 321 25.93 -16.51 6.37
C TYR A 321 27.04 -16.26 5.34
N ASP A 322 27.67 -17.31 4.81
CA ASP A 322 28.79 -17.15 3.87
C ASP A 322 28.32 -17.00 2.40
N PRO A 323 28.79 -15.96 1.67
CA PRO A 323 28.49 -15.78 0.25
C PRO A 323 28.99 -16.91 -0.66
N PRO A 324 28.42 -17.08 -1.86
CA PRO A 324 28.83 -18.11 -2.81
C PRO A 324 30.31 -17.99 -3.20
N GLY A 325 31.14 -18.96 -2.78
CA GLY A 325 32.58 -19.01 -3.05
C GLY A 325 32.99 -19.20 -4.53
N ASN A 326 32.05 -19.07 -5.47
CA ASN A 326 32.26 -19.15 -6.92
C ASN A 326 32.07 -17.79 -7.64
N GLU A 327 31.91 -16.70 -6.89
CA GLU A 327 31.93 -15.34 -7.42
C GLU A 327 33.33 -14.97 -7.97
N THR A 328 33.39 -14.62 -9.25
CA THR A 328 34.62 -14.28 -9.98
C THR A 328 34.29 -13.25 -11.06
N THR A 329 35.30 -12.55 -11.58
CA THR A 329 35.14 -11.64 -12.73
C THR A 329 34.45 -12.32 -13.92
N ARG A 330 34.69 -13.63 -14.13
CA ARG A 330 34.04 -14.41 -15.19
C ARG A 330 32.58 -14.71 -14.86
N SER A 331 32.26 -15.24 -13.67
CA SER A 331 30.88 -15.62 -13.33
C SER A 331 29.93 -14.42 -13.28
N TRP A 332 30.42 -13.25 -12.85
CA TRP A 332 29.70 -11.97 -12.94
C TRP A 332 29.50 -11.50 -14.38
N PHE A 333 30.55 -11.47 -15.21
CA PHE A 333 30.46 -11.03 -16.61
C PHE A 333 29.56 -11.95 -17.45
N ASP A 334 29.72 -13.27 -17.31
CA ASP A 334 28.86 -14.26 -17.97
C ASP A 334 27.42 -14.23 -17.40
N GLY A 335 27.23 -13.79 -16.16
CA GLY A 335 25.91 -13.50 -15.58
C GLY A 335 25.21 -12.35 -16.32
N GLY A 336 25.89 -11.22 -16.51
CA GLY A 336 25.39 -10.09 -17.31
C GLY A 336 25.10 -10.48 -18.76
N ARG A 337 25.92 -11.36 -19.35
CA ARG A 337 25.64 -11.95 -20.68
C ARG A 337 24.37 -12.80 -20.70
N ARG A 338 24.23 -13.76 -19.77
CA ARG A 338 23.01 -14.60 -19.68
C ARG A 338 21.75 -13.76 -19.49
N PHE A 339 21.81 -12.69 -18.70
CA PHE A 339 20.71 -11.74 -18.55
C PHE A 339 20.35 -11.06 -19.89
N LEU A 340 21.34 -10.59 -20.65
CA LEU A 340 21.11 -9.99 -21.98
C LEU A 340 20.52 -10.99 -22.97
N GLU A 341 21.06 -12.20 -23.02
CA GLU A 341 20.59 -13.31 -23.87
C GLU A 341 19.13 -13.67 -23.53
N GLN A 342 18.78 -13.77 -22.23
CA GLN A 342 17.40 -13.96 -21.75
C GLN A 342 16.49 -12.77 -22.10
N ALA A 343 16.95 -11.52 -21.93
CA ALA A 343 16.18 -10.33 -22.23
C ALA A 343 15.85 -10.20 -23.73
N GLN A 344 16.78 -10.58 -24.62
CA GLN A 344 16.57 -10.64 -26.07
C GLN A 344 15.65 -11.81 -26.50
N ALA A 345 15.61 -12.89 -25.72
CA ALA A 345 14.72 -14.02 -25.93
C ALA A 345 13.25 -13.73 -25.57
N LYS A 346 12.98 -12.73 -24.70
CA LYS A 346 11.61 -12.35 -24.31
C LYS A 346 10.74 -12.07 -25.54
N ARG A 347 9.46 -12.45 -25.46
CA ARG A 347 8.43 -12.21 -26.48
C ARG A 347 7.24 -11.51 -25.85
N LEU A 348 6.64 -10.59 -26.61
CA LEU A 348 5.43 -9.90 -26.17
C LEU A 348 4.24 -10.86 -26.36
N ASN A 349 3.62 -11.29 -25.26
CA ASN A 349 2.34 -12.00 -25.33
C ASN A 349 1.23 -10.95 -25.48
N THR A 350 0.61 -10.88 -26.66
CA THR A 350 -0.47 -9.94 -27.02
C THR A 350 -1.80 -10.67 -27.27
N ARG A 351 -1.97 -11.89 -26.72
CA ARG A 351 -3.22 -12.66 -26.81
C ARG A 351 -4.28 -12.07 -25.88
N LYS A 352 -5.54 -12.51 -25.99
CA LYS A 352 -6.51 -12.30 -24.90
C LYS A 352 -6.08 -13.18 -23.72
N ALA A 353 -6.16 -12.67 -22.51
CA ALA A 353 -6.08 -13.47 -21.30
C ALA A 353 -7.37 -14.28 -21.11
N ARG A 354 -7.24 -15.55 -20.72
CA ARG A 354 -8.34 -16.36 -20.20
C ARG A 354 -8.60 -15.97 -18.74
N ASN A 355 -7.54 -15.87 -17.94
CA ASN A 355 -7.62 -15.58 -16.51
C ASN A 355 -6.80 -14.34 -16.11
N VAL A 356 -7.11 -13.74 -14.97
CA VAL A 356 -6.29 -12.72 -14.29
C VAL A 356 -6.08 -13.12 -12.84
N VAL A 357 -4.84 -13.03 -12.35
CA VAL A 357 -4.52 -13.14 -10.93
C VAL A 357 -3.79 -11.89 -10.47
N LEU A 358 -4.37 -11.20 -9.49
CA LEU A 358 -3.80 -10.03 -8.83
C LEU A 358 -3.32 -10.43 -7.43
N PHE A 359 -2.00 -10.50 -7.26
CA PHE A 359 -1.37 -10.61 -5.95
C PHE A 359 -1.07 -9.22 -5.40
N LEU A 360 -1.55 -8.95 -4.19
CA LEU A 360 -1.34 -7.68 -3.50
C LEU A 360 -0.66 -7.90 -2.14
N GLY A 361 0.51 -7.31 -1.93
CA GLY A 361 1.07 -7.17 -0.58
C GLY A 361 0.63 -5.82 -0.01
N ASP A 362 -0.36 -5.79 0.89
CA ASP A 362 -0.79 -4.54 1.56
C ASP A 362 0.42 -3.97 2.31
N GLY A 363 0.83 -2.75 1.97
CA GLY A 363 2.04 -2.13 2.53
C GLY A 363 3.40 -2.70 2.08
N MET A 364 3.47 -3.57 1.06
CA MET A 364 4.73 -4.24 0.66
C MET A 364 5.70 -3.30 -0.10
N SER A 365 6.43 -2.48 0.65
CA SER A 365 7.43 -1.53 0.13
C SER A 365 8.57 -2.19 -0.66
N LEU A 366 9.28 -1.40 -1.48
CA LEU A 366 10.52 -1.87 -2.11
C LEU A 366 11.58 -2.29 -1.08
N THR A 367 11.67 -1.60 0.06
CA THR A 367 12.55 -2.00 1.18
C THR A 367 12.11 -3.33 1.79
N THR A 368 10.80 -3.54 1.96
CA THR A 368 10.21 -4.78 2.48
C THR A 368 10.56 -5.95 1.57
N VAL A 369 10.43 -5.79 0.25
CA VAL A 369 10.81 -6.82 -0.73
C VAL A 369 12.31 -7.12 -0.67
N VAL A 370 13.18 -6.10 -0.63
CA VAL A 370 14.62 -6.31 -0.53
C VAL A 370 15.00 -7.04 0.75
N ALA A 371 14.48 -6.60 1.90
CA ALA A 371 14.73 -7.23 3.19
C ALA A 371 14.17 -8.67 3.24
N ALA A 372 12.96 -8.90 2.71
CA ALA A 372 12.34 -10.22 2.65
C ALA A 372 13.09 -11.19 1.73
N ARG A 373 13.68 -10.72 0.61
CA ARG A 373 14.52 -11.57 -0.24
C ARG A 373 15.77 -12.04 0.52
N ILE A 374 16.40 -11.14 1.28
CA ILE A 374 17.61 -11.47 2.06
C ILE A 374 17.23 -12.47 3.15
N PHE A 375 16.21 -12.12 3.94
CA PHE A 375 15.63 -12.98 4.98
C PHE A 375 15.28 -14.38 4.47
N ALA A 376 14.54 -14.50 3.36
CA ALA A 376 14.12 -15.79 2.81
C ALA A 376 15.28 -16.64 2.28
N GLY A 377 16.43 -16.05 1.92
CA GLY A 377 17.66 -16.79 1.62
C GLY A 377 18.41 -17.21 2.90
N GLN A 378 18.52 -16.30 3.87
CA GLN A 378 19.14 -16.55 5.18
C GLN A 378 18.42 -17.66 5.96
N GLN A 379 17.09 -17.71 5.90
CA GLN A 379 16.28 -18.81 6.43
C GLN A 379 16.54 -20.18 5.76
N ARG A 380 17.29 -20.24 4.64
CA ARG A 380 17.79 -21.47 4.00
C ARG A 380 19.28 -21.73 4.24
N GLY A 381 19.97 -20.86 4.98
CA GLY A 381 21.43 -20.91 5.18
C GLY A 381 22.24 -20.23 4.07
N GLU A 382 21.60 -19.53 3.14
CA GLU A 382 22.26 -18.74 2.08
C GLU A 382 22.59 -17.33 2.58
N SER A 383 23.50 -16.61 1.91
CA SER A 383 23.80 -15.20 2.24
C SER A 383 22.60 -14.26 2.06
N GLY A 384 21.77 -14.51 1.04
CA GLY A 384 20.46 -13.90 0.86
C GLY A 384 20.39 -12.76 -0.15
N GLU A 385 21.47 -11.99 -0.38
CA GLU A 385 21.41 -10.87 -1.33
C GLU A 385 21.20 -11.32 -2.79
N GLU A 386 21.73 -12.50 -3.15
CA GLU A 386 21.51 -13.18 -4.43
C GLU A 386 20.14 -13.85 -4.59
N ASN A 387 19.35 -13.98 -3.52
CA ASN A 387 18.04 -14.60 -3.59
C ASN A 387 17.06 -13.73 -4.40
N LEU A 388 16.08 -14.38 -5.03
CA LEU A 388 14.94 -13.72 -5.69
C LEU A 388 13.66 -14.38 -5.17
N LEU A 389 12.72 -13.59 -4.66
CA LEU A 389 11.37 -14.07 -4.35
C LEU A 389 10.65 -14.50 -5.65
N ALA A 390 9.60 -15.32 -5.55
CA ALA A 390 8.93 -15.92 -6.71
C ALA A 390 8.49 -14.87 -7.76
N PHE A 391 7.91 -13.76 -7.31
CA PHE A 391 7.46 -12.66 -8.16
C PHE A 391 8.60 -11.85 -8.79
N GLU A 392 9.79 -11.81 -8.19
CA GLU A 392 10.95 -11.08 -8.72
C GLU A 392 11.56 -11.76 -9.96
N ARG A 393 11.14 -13.00 -10.24
CA ARG A 393 11.54 -13.79 -11.42
C ARG A 393 10.63 -13.55 -12.63
N LEU A 394 9.57 -12.75 -12.49
CA LEU A 394 8.63 -12.45 -13.58
C LEU A 394 9.29 -11.53 -14.64
N PRO A 395 8.91 -11.66 -15.93
CA PRO A 395 9.65 -11.05 -17.03
C PRO A 395 9.44 -9.54 -17.20
N TRP A 396 8.43 -8.93 -16.55
CA TRP A 396 8.12 -7.50 -16.64
C TRP A 396 8.04 -6.89 -15.25
N SER A 397 8.50 -5.65 -15.10
CA SER A 397 8.45 -4.92 -13.84
C SER A 397 8.37 -3.40 -14.02
N GLY A 398 7.85 -2.72 -13.01
CA GLY A 398 7.66 -1.27 -13.00
C GLY A 398 7.51 -0.69 -11.59
N LEU A 399 7.10 0.58 -11.55
CA LEU A 399 6.84 1.37 -10.34
C LEU A 399 5.44 1.98 -10.43
N VAL A 400 4.74 2.09 -9.30
CA VAL A 400 3.33 2.48 -9.24
C VAL A 400 3.12 3.64 -8.27
N LYS A 401 2.65 4.79 -8.78
CA LYS A 401 2.32 5.98 -7.99
C LYS A 401 1.02 5.80 -7.20
N THR A 402 1.12 5.74 -5.87
CA THR A 402 0.06 5.25 -4.97
C THR A 402 -0.89 6.33 -4.42
N TYR A 403 -0.49 7.60 -4.44
CA TYR A 403 -1.25 8.74 -3.85
C TYR A 403 -2.77 8.73 -4.15
N ASN A 404 -3.59 9.05 -3.14
CA ASN A 404 -5.05 9.23 -3.28
C ASN A 404 -5.38 10.68 -3.70
N VAL A 405 -6.62 10.98 -4.12
CA VAL A 405 -6.99 12.34 -4.59
C VAL A 405 -6.89 13.43 -3.50
N ASN A 406 -6.87 13.03 -2.22
CA ASN A 406 -6.80 13.91 -1.06
C ASN A 406 -5.64 13.61 -0.10
N LEU A 407 -4.78 12.62 -0.40
CA LEU A 407 -3.65 12.23 0.45
C LEU A 407 -2.42 11.89 -0.41
N GLN A 408 -1.25 12.41 -0.01
CA GLN A 408 0.03 12.08 -0.65
C GLN A 408 0.47 10.66 -0.27
N VAL A 409 0.42 10.36 1.04
CA VAL A 409 0.50 9.00 1.60
C VAL A 409 -0.92 8.42 1.59
N PRO A 410 -1.25 7.43 0.75
CA PRO A 410 -2.61 6.91 0.62
C PRO A 410 -3.03 6.02 1.79
N ASP A 411 -4.27 5.53 1.76
CA ASP A 411 -4.68 4.34 2.50
C ASP A 411 -5.13 3.21 1.56
N SER A 412 -5.16 1.97 2.08
CA SER A 412 -5.54 0.77 1.34
C SER A 412 -6.90 0.87 0.63
N ALA A 413 -7.88 1.57 1.21
CA ALA A 413 -9.20 1.76 0.58
C ALA A 413 -9.12 2.62 -0.69
N GLY A 414 -8.52 3.81 -0.59
CA GLY A 414 -8.38 4.70 -1.74
C GLY A 414 -7.43 4.15 -2.81
N ALA A 415 -6.42 3.38 -2.38
CA ALA A 415 -5.43 2.75 -3.25
C ALA A 415 -5.99 1.52 -3.99
N MET A 416 -6.58 0.56 -3.28
CA MET A 416 -7.16 -0.63 -3.90
C MET A 416 -8.40 -0.30 -4.74
N THR A 417 -9.19 0.74 -4.38
CA THR A 417 -10.23 1.28 -5.27
C THR A 417 -9.64 1.70 -6.63
N ALA A 418 -8.46 2.32 -6.65
CA ALA A 418 -7.82 2.69 -7.91
C ALA A 418 -7.44 1.46 -8.75
N ILE A 419 -6.86 0.43 -8.12
CA ILE A 419 -6.48 -0.84 -8.76
C ILE A 419 -7.72 -1.59 -9.29
N MET A 420 -8.83 -1.57 -8.55
CA MET A 420 -10.04 -2.36 -8.85
C MET A 420 -11.07 -1.65 -9.72
N THR A 421 -11.07 -0.32 -9.83
CA THR A 421 -12.09 0.43 -10.61
C THR A 421 -11.52 1.29 -11.75
N GLY A 422 -10.20 1.49 -11.78
CA GLY A 422 -9.56 2.36 -12.77
C GLY A 422 -9.74 3.85 -12.51
N VAL A 423 -10.21 4.24 -11.32
CA VAL A 423 -10.38 5.63 -10.88
C VAL A 423 -9.81 5.79 -9.47
N LYS A 424 -8.90 6.77 -9.26
CA LYS A 424 -8.42 7.14 -7.92
C LYS A 424 -9.51 7.86 -7.15
N THR A 425 -9.73 7.46 -5.89
CA THR A 425 -10.70 8.10 -4.97
C THR A 425 -10.01 8.68 -3.73
N ARG A 426 -10.79 9.04 -2.71
CA ARG A 426 -10.33 9.57 -1.41
C ARG A 426 -9.86 8.45 -0.48
N GLY A 427 -8.90 8.77 0.39
CA GLY A 427 -8.50 7.87 1.46
C GLY A 427 -9.67 7.51 2.38
N GLY A 428 -9.89 6.21 2.58
CA GLY A 428 -10.98 5.62 3.35
C GLY A 428 -12.25 5.30 2.56
N VAL A 429 -12.32 5.56 1.25
CA VAL A 429 -13.49 5.29 0.41
C VAL A 429 -13.27 4.03 -0.42
N LEU A 430 -14.29 3.17 -0.54
CA LEU A 430 -14.27 1.91 -1.27
C LEU A 430 -15.17 2.00 -2.51
N SER A 431 -14.60 1.82 -3.70
CA SER A 431 -15.29 1.68 -4.99
C SER A 431 -16.40 2.72 -5.26
N VAL A 432 -16.15 3.96 -4.86
CA VAL A 432 -17.00 5.15 -5.10
C VAL A 432 -16.11 6.31 -5.55
N GLY A 433 -16.60 7.14 -6.47
CA GLY A 433 -15.89 8.26 -7.07
C GLY A 433 -15.39 9.32 -6.08
N PRO A 434 -14.33 10.07 -6.43
CA PRO A 434 -13.75 11.12 -5.58
C PRO A 434 -14.71 12.29 -5.27
N GLU A 435 -15.83 12.38 -5.97
CA GLU A 435 -16.91 13.33 -5.72
C GLU A 435 -17.64 13.07 -4.40
N ALA A 436 -17.76 11.80 -3.99
CA ALA A 436 -18.36 11.42 -2.72
C ALA A 436 -17.49 11.88 -1.52
N ALA A 437 -18.14 12.27 -0.42
CA ALA A 437 -17.46 12.58 0.83
C ALA A 437 -17.31 11.33 1.70
N ARG A 438 -16.18 11.20 2.41
CA ARG A 438 -15.96 10.08 3.34
C ARG A 438 -17.04 10.10 4.44
N GLY A 439 -17.68 8.96 4.68
CA GLY A 439 -18.77 8.78 5.64
C GLY A 439 -20.15 9.29 5.21
N ASP A 440 -20.30 9.92 4.03
CA ASP A 440 -21.60 10.36 3.52
C ASP A 440 -22.28 9.24 2.72
N ALA A 441 -23.24 8.56 3.37
CA ALA A 441 -24.02 7.49 2.78
C ALA A 441 -24.93 7.94 1.61
N LYS A 442 -25.30 9.22 1.52
CA LYS A 442 -26.09 9.77 0.40
C LYS A 442 -25.20 10.29 -0.73
N GLY A 443 -24.00 10.76 -0.38
CA GLY A 443 -22.97 11.19 -1.32
C GLY A 443 -22.44 10.07 -2.23
N VAL A 444 -22.82 8.82 -1.98
CA VAL A 444 -22.50 7.65 -2.82
C VAL A 444 -23.43 7.53 -4.04
N ASP A 445 -24.67 7.99 -3.94
CA ASP A 445 -25.72 7.77 -4.94
C ASP A 445 -25.26 8.27 -6.33
N GLY A 446 -25.24 7.37 -7.30
CA GLY A 446 -24.75 7.66 -8.67
C GLY A 446 -23.23 7.73 -8.83
N TRP A 447 -22.42 7.71 -7.76
CA TRP A 447 -20.95 7.74 -7.79
C TRP A 447 -20.29 6.37 -7.57
N ARG A 448 -21.07 5.30 -7.37
CA ARG A 448 -20.58 3.91 -7.32
C ARG A 448 -19.78 3.56 -8.57
N LEU A 449 -18.59 2.96 -8.41
CA LEU A 449 -17.66 2.65 -9.49
C LEU A 449 -17.58 1.12 -9.70
N PRO A 450 -18.04 0.58 -10.85
CA PRO A 450 -17.87 -0.81 -11.24
C PRO A 450 -16.45 -1.34 -11.01
N THR A 451 -16.32 -2.42 -10.26
CA THR A 451 -15.03 -3.09 -10.03
C THR A 451 -14.69 -4.06 -11.17
N LEU A 452 -13.41 -4.40 -11.33
CA LEU A 452 -12.96 -5.42 -12.28
C LEU A 452 -13.58 -6.79 -11.99
N LEU A 453 -13.87 -7.07 -10.72
CA LEU A 453 -14.51 -8.31 -10.30
C LEU A 453 -15.97 -8.36 -10.79
N GLU A 454 -16.74 -7.29 -10.58
CA GLU A 454 -18.10 -7.17 -11.12
C GLU A 454 -18.14 -7.19 -12.66
N LEU A 455 -17.11 -6.64 -13.33
CA LEU A 455 -16.96 -6.77 -14.78
C LEU A 455 -16.71 -8.22 -15.22
N CYS A 456 -16.12 -9.06 -14.36
CA CYS A 456 -15.93 -10.50 -14.61
C CYS A 456 -17.21 -11.29 -14.32
N GLU A 457 -17.92 -11.01 -13.23
CA GLU A 457 -19.27 -11.54 -12.93
C GLU A 457 -20.23 -11.27 -14.10
N GLN A 458 -20.28 -10.03 -14.61
CA GLN A 458 -21.12 -9.62 -15.74
C GLN A 458 -20.78 -10.34 -17.07
N LEU A 459 -19.63 -11.00 -17.15
CA LEU A 459 -19.20 -11.84 -18.28
C LEU A 459 -19.37 -13.34 -18.01
N GLY A 460 -19.81 -13.72 -16.81
CA GLY A 460 -19.85 -15.09 -16.34
C GLY A 460 -18.47 -15.73 -16.21
N MET A 461 -17.44 -14.96 -15.89
CA MET A 461 -16.15 -15.51 -15.44
C MET A 461 -16.22 -15.78 -13.94
N ARG A 462 -15.57 -16.84 -13.46
CA ARG A 462 -15.55 -17.18 -12.02
C ARG A 462 -14.70 -16.16 -11.25
N THR A 463 -15.08 -15.77 -10.04
CA THR A 463 -14.39 -14.73 -9.26
C THR A 463 -13.97 -15.17 -7.84
N GLY A 464 -12.79 -14.70 -7.40
CA GLY A 464 -12.25 -15.06 -6.11
C GLY A 464 -11.48 -13.95 -5.39
N VAL A 465 -11.58 -13.97 -4.06
CA VAL A 465 -10.87 -13.14 -3.10
C VAL A 465 -10.26 -14.04 -2.02
N VAL A 466 -8.96 -13.92 -1.80
CA VAL A 466 -8.20 -14.66 -0.78
C VAL A 466 -7.36 -13.66 0.02
N THR A 467 -7.34 -13.77 1.35
CA THR A 467 -6.62 -12.82 2.22
C THR A 467 -6.21 -13.38 3.58
N THR A 468 -5.12 -12.87 4.15
CA THR A 468 -4.80 -13.04 5.58
C THR A 468 -5.49 -12.02 6.51
N THR A 469 -6.23 -11.05 5.96
CA THR A 469 -6.99 -10.03 6.72
C THR A 469 -8.42 -10.48 7.01
N ARG A 470 -9.33 -9.54 7.33
CA ARG A 470 -10.77 -9.83 7.33
C ARG A 470 -11.26 -9.74 5.88
N LEU A 471 -12.18 -10.58 5.44
CA LEU A 471 -12.80 -10.41 4.12
C LEU A 471 -13.51 -9.05 3.95
N THR A 472 -13.89 -8.41 5.06
CA THR A 472 -14.43 -7.05 5.14
C THR A 472 -13.40 -5.93 5.21
N HIS A 473 -12.10 -6.24 5.24
CA HIS A 473 -11.02 -5.25 5.23
C HIS A 473 -11.04 -4.43 3.94
N ALA A 474 -10.41 -3.25 3.91
CA ALA A 474 -10.48 -2.33 2.78
C ALA A 474 -10.06 -2.94 1.45
N THR A 475 -8.98 -3.70 1.45
CA THR A 475 -8.39 -4.31 0.26
C THR A 475 -9.29 -5.38 -0.39
N PRO A 476 -9.82 -6.39 0.34
CA PRO A 476 -10.78 -7.33 -0.22
C PRO A 476 -12.14 -6.66 -0.48
N ALA A 477 -12.58 -5.75 0.39
CA ALA A 477 -13.84 -5.01 0.20
C ALA A 477 -13.84 -4.13 -1.06
N ALA A 478 -12.73 -3.50 -1.44
CA ALA A 478 -12.63 -2.75 -2.69
C ALA A 478 -12.84 -3.61 -3.96
N CYS A 479 -12.85 -4.94 -3.84
CA CYS A 479 -13.20 -5.84 -4.94
C CYS A 479 -14.71 -5.95 -5.18
N TYR A 480 -15.57 -5.72 -4.16
CA TYR A 480 -17.01 -6.03 -4.24
C TYR A 480 -17.96 -5.04 -3.52
N ALA A 481 -17.45 -4.14 -2.69
CA ALA A 481 -18.24 -3.25 -1.84
C ALA A 481 -18.03 -1.77 -2.18
N HIS A 482 -19.12 -1.01 -2.10
CA HIS A 482 -19.20 0.39 -2.49
C HIS A 482 -19.63 1.22 -1.27
N ALA A 483 -18.66 1.64 -0.47
CA ALA A 483 -18.85 2.26 0.84
C ALA A 483 -18.07 3.59 0.97
N PRO A 484 -18.67 4.63 1.57
CA PRO A 484 -17.99 5.91 1.77
C PRO A 484 -17.06 5.88 2.99
N ASP A 485 -17.01 4.79 3.76
CA ASP A 485 -16.00 4.58 4.81
C ASP A 485 -15.62 3.09 4.91
N ARG A 486 -14.33 2.77 4.78
CA ARG A 486 -13.78 1.41 4.95
C ARG A 486 -14.09 0.77 6.30
N ASN A 487 -14.37 1.58 7.33
CA ASN A 487 -14.60 1.10 8.67
C ASN A 487 -16.04 0.60 8.91
N TRP A 488 -16.93 0.60 7.92
CA TRP A 488 -18.31 0.09 8.02
C TRP A 488 -18.37 -1.42 7.76
N GLU A 489 -17.43 -2.16 8.37
CA GLU A 489 -17.22 -3.59 8.15
C GLU A 489 -18.41 -4.46 8.56
N ASP A 490 -18.98 -4.13 9.72
CA ASP A 490 -20.17 -4.76 10.32
C ASP A 490 -21.23 -3.71 10.70
N ASP A 491 -22.45 -4.17 10.97
CA ASP A 491 -23.60 -3.29 11.22
C ASP A 491 -23.47 -2.45 12.50
N ALA A 492 -22.77 -2.95 13.50
CA ALA A 492 -22.50 -2.26 14.76
C ALA A 492 -21.34 -1.27 14.62
N ALA A 493 -20.38 -1.54 13.73
CA ALA A 493 -19.36 -0.58 13.30
C ALA A 493 -19.96 0.56 12.47
N LEU A 494 -20.87 0.25 11.56
CA LEU A 494 -21.69 1.22 10.84
C LEU A 494 -22.50 2.08 11.81
N ALA A 495 -23.31 1.46 12.69
CA ALA A 495 -24.15 2.18 13.66
C ALA A 495 -23.35 3.07 14.62
N ARG A 496 -22.15 2.62 15.04
CA ARG A 496 -21.24 3.36 15.93
C ARG A 496 -20.59 4.59 15.27
N GLN A 497 -20.45 4.60 13.95
CA GLN A 497 -19.74 5.65 13.21
C GLN A 497 -20.68 6.58 12.43
N SER A 498 -21.79 6.05 11.91
CA SER A 498 -22.85 6.81 11.25
C SER A 498 -24.23 6.23 11.60
N PRO A 499 -24.81 6.64 12.75
CA PRO A 499 -26.19 6.29 13.10
C PRO A 499 -27.19 6.67 11.99
N THR A 500 -26.92 7.76 11.26
CA THR A 500 -27.73 8.20 10.11
C THR A 500 -27.70 7.21 8.95
N ALA A 501 -26.54 6.64 8.61
CA ALA A 501 -26.43 5.64 7.56
C ALA A 501 -27.12 4.32 7.96
N LYS A 502 -26.93 3.86 9.21
CA LYS A 502 -27.66 2.69 9.75
C LYS A 502 -29.19 2.92 9.73
N ALA A 503 -29.66 4.11 10.13
CA ALA A 503 -31.08 4.47 10.14
C ALA A 503 -31.70 4.60 8.73
N MET A 504 -30.88 4.79 7.70
CA MET A 504 -31.30 4.72 6.29
C MET A 504 -31.33 3.29 5.73
N GLY A 505 -30.81 2.29 6.46
CA GLY A 505 -30.64 0.93 5.94
C GLY A 505 -29.50 0.79 4.93
N PHE A 506 -28.46 1.62 5.01
CA PHE A 506 -27.25 1.44 4.20
C PHE A 506 -26.57 0.10 4.58
N PRO A 507 -26.17 -0.75 3.62
CA PRO A 507 -25.62 -2.06 3.93
C PRO A 507 -24.17 -1.99 4.43
N ASP A 508 -23.86 -2.72 5.50
CA ASP A 508 -22.47 -2.94 5.93
C ASP A 508 -21.68 -3.82 4.95
N ILE A 509 -20.35 -3.77 5.02
CA ILE A 509 -19.47 -4.44 4.04
C ILE A 509 -19.61 -5.97 4.10
N ALA A 510 -19.91 -6.55 5.27
CA ALA A 510 -20.23 -7.98 5.37
C ALA A 510 -21.54 -8.34 4.64
N GLN A 511 -22.58 -7.51 4.76
CA GLN A 511 -23.81 -7.67 3.97
C GLN A 511 -23.55 -7.56 2.45
N GLN A 512 -22.70 -6.63 2.01
CA GLN A 512 -22.36 -6.46 0.59
C GLN A 512 -21.60 -7.66 0.00
N LEU A 513 -20.87 -8.43 0.81
CA LEU A 513 -20.20 -9.67 0.35
C LEU A 513 -21.22 -10.78 0.05
N VAL A 514 -22.18 -10.99 0.94
CA VAL A 514 -23.14 -12.11 0.82
C VAL A 514 -24.38 -11.78 -0.02
N HIS A 515 -24.60 -10.50 -0.33
CA HIS A 515 -25.68 -10.00 -1.17
C HIS A 515 -25.09 -9.11 -2.30
N PRO A 516 -24.44 -9.71 -3.31
CA PRO A 516 -23.75 -8.99 -4.38
C PRO A 516 -24.69 -8.13 -5.23
N ALA A 517 -24.16 -7.08 -5.85
CA ALA A 517 -24.89 -6.18 -6.75
C ALA A 517 -25.01 -6.71 -8.19
N VAL A 518 -24.08 -7.58 -8.60
CA VAL A 518 -23.94 -8.15 -9.94
C VAL A 518 -23.51 -9.60 -9.80
N GLY A 519 -24.01 -10.47 -10.69
CA GLY A 519 -23.77 -11.91 -10.65
C GLY A 519 -24.50 -12.62 -9.50
N ASP A 520 -24.12 -13.86 -9.24
CA ASP A 520 -24.47 -14.65 -8.06
C ASP A 520 -23.35 -14.66 -6.99
N GLY A 521 -22.24 -13.97 -7.26
CA GLY A 521 -21.19 -13.60 -6.31
C GLY A 521 -20.00 -14.55 -6.29
N LEU A 522 -19.01 -14.16 -5.49
CA LEU A 522 -17.72 -14.85 -5.33
C LEU A 522 -17.86 -16.38 -5.25
N GLU A 523 -17.28 -17.08 -6.22
CA GLU A 523 -16.95 -18.50 -6.10
C GLU A 523 -16.06 -18.79 -4.89
N VAL A 524 -15.18 -17.85 -4.54
CA VAL A 524 -14.17 -18.05 -3.50
C VAL A 524 -14.02 -16.77 -2.68
N ALA A 525 -14.32 -16.85 -1.39
CA ALA A 525 -14.05 -15.80 -0.43
C ALA A 525 -13.34 -16.43 0.78
N LEU A 526 -12.01 -16.39 0.83
CA LEU A 526 -11.21 -17.06 1.87
C LEU A 526 -10.41 -16.05 2.71
N GLY A 527 -10.58 -16.07 4.03
CA GLY A 527 -9.78 -15.27 4.95
C GLY A 527 -10.31 -15.29 6.38
N GLY A 528 -10.11 -14.20 7.11
CA GLY A 528 -10.69 -13.99 8.44
C GLY A 528 -11.97 -13.12 8.41
N GLY A 529 -12.40 -12.70 9.60
CA GLY A 529 -13.48 -11.72 9.80
C GLY A 529 -14.82 -12.32 10.21
N ALA A 530 -14.86 -13.56 10.70
CA ALA A 530 -16.10 -14.26 11.05
C ALA A 530 -17.04 -13.44 11.95
N ALA A 531 -16.51 -12.58 12.82
CA ALA A 531 -17.31 -11.74 13.71
C ALA A 531 -18.20 -10.73 12.96
N ALA A 532 -17.82 -10.26 11.77
CA ALA A 532 -18.64 -9.33 10.98
C ALA A 532 -19.90 -9.98 10.37
N PHE A 533 -19.90 -11.31 10.27
CA PHE A 533 -20.98 -12.12 9.68
C PHE A 533 -21.91 -12.76 10.71
N LEU A 534 -21.48 -12.88 11.97
CA LEU A 534 -22.20 -13.59 13.04
C LEU A 534 -22.82 -12.65 14.09
N PRO A 535 -23.95 -13.01 14.72
CA PRO A 535 -24.52 -12.27 15.83
C PRO A 535 -23.73 -12.50 17.13
N ARG A 536 -23.88 -11.60 18.10
CA ARG A 536 -23.13 -11.64 19.38
C ARG A 536 -23.34 -12.92 20.19
N GLU A 537 -24.56 -13.46 20.20
CA GLU A 537 -24.86 -14.73 20.88
C GLU A 537 -24.14 -15.94 20.25
N GLN A 538 -23.60 -15.79 19.03
CA GLN A 538 -22.73 -16.77 18.37
C GLN A 538 -21.25 -16.36 18.39
N GLY A 539 -20.85 -15.42 19.26
CA GLY A 539 -19.48 -14.93 19.38
C GLY A 539 -19.07 -13.88 18.34
N GLY A 540 -20.02 -13.36 17.56
CA GLY A 540 -19.78 -12.31 16.56
C GLY A 540 -19.91 -10.88 17.07
N ALA A 541 -19.85 -9.92 16.15
CA ALA A 541 -19.93 -8.49 16.43
C ALA A 541 -21.34 -7.91 16.20
N ARG A 542 -22.13 -8.53 15.31
CA ARG A 542 -23.37 -7.96 14.78
C ARG A 542 -24.41 -7.69 15.86
N ALA A 543 -25.10 -6.57 15.71
CA ALA A 543 -26.15 -6.05 16.60
C ALA A 543 -27.54 -6.05 15.94
N ASP A 544 -27.67 -6.61 14.74
CA ASP A 544 -28.94 -6.86 14.06
C ASP A 544 -29.42 -8.32 14.18
N ASP A 545 -28.79 -9.11 15.05
CA ASP A 545 -29.07 -10.53 15.34
C ASP A 545 -29.04 -11.50 14.13
N ARG A 546 -28.55 -11.03 12.97
CA ARG A 546 -28.45 -11.82 11.74
C ARG A 546 -27.19 -12.69 11.72
N ASP A 547 -27.34 -13.94 11.31
CA ASP A 547 -26.25 -14.78 10.81
C ASP A 547 -26.21 -14.69 9.27
N LEU A 548 -25.24 -13.92 8.76
CA LEU A 548 -25.02 -13.77 7.32
C LEU A 548 -24.45 -15.04 6.68
N THR A 549 -23.78 -15.91 7.45
CA THR A 549 -23.21 -17.15 6.93
C THR A 549 -24.30 -18.19 6.68
N ALA A 550 -25.27 -18.32 7.59
CA ALA A 550 -26.47 -19.14 7.39
C ALA A 550 -27.36 -18.59 6.26
N ALA A 551 -27.54 -17.26 6.18
CA ALA A 551 -28.30 -16.64 5.09
C ALA A 551 -27.64 -16.89 3.72
N TRP A 552 -26.31 -16.79 3.63
CA TRP A 552 -25.56 -17.08 2.41
C TRP A 552 -25.64 -18.57 2.01
N LEU A 553 -25.51 -19.49 2.97
CA LEU A 553 -25.66 -20.93 2.73
C LEU A 553 -27.09 -21.31 2.30
N HIS A 554 -28.12 -20.65 2.81
CA HIS A 554 -29.52 -20.94 2.44
C HIS A 554 -29.89 -20.41 1.05
N ALA A 555 -29.26 -19.34 0.59
CA ALA A 555 -29.64 -18.65 -0.65
C ALA A 555 -29.30 -19.41 -1.95
N ALA A 556 -28.39 -20.40 -1.93
CA ALA A 556 -28.13 -21.26 -3.09
C ALA A 556 -27.58 -22.64 -2.68
N PRO A 557 -27.89 -23.73 -3.43
CA PRO A 557 -27.29 -25.05 -3.21
C PRO A 557 -25.80 -25.07 -3.58
N ARG A 558 -25.09 -26.16 -3.22
CA ARG A 558 -23.66 -26.38 -3.52
C ARG A 558 -22.72 -25.27 -3.02
N ARG A 559 -23.17 -24.48 -2.05
CA ARG A 559 -22.36 -23.57 -1.22
C ARG A 559 -21.73 -24.32 -0.05
N ALA A 560 -20.48 -23.99 0.28
CA ALA A 560 -19.79 -24.50 1.47
C ALA A 560 -19.19 -23.36 2.33
N LEU A 561 -19.25 -23.55 3.65
CA LEU A 561 -18.75 -22.61 4.65
C LEU A 561 -17.66 -23.30 5.45
N LEU A 562 -16.45 -22.74 5.41
CA LEU A 562 -15.24 -23.28 6.04
C LEU A 562 -14.80 -22.39 7.19
N ARG A 563 -14.28 -23.00 8.25
CA ARG A 563 -13.81 -22.36 9.49
C ARG A 563 -12.44 -22.87 9.94
N THR A 564 -11.98 -24.04 9.48
CA THR A 564 -10.63 -24.56 9.77
C THR A 564 -9.84 -24.95 8.53
N ARG A 565 -8.53 -25.15 8.70
CA ARG A 565 -7.60 -25.64 7.67
C ARG A 565 -7.97 -27.05 7.21
N GLU A 566 -8.43 -27.90 8.11
CA GLU A 566 -8.83 -29.28 7.81
C GLU A 566 -10.03 -29.27 6.85
N GLU A 567 -11.06 -28.46 7.15
CA GLU A 567 -12.22 -28.25 6.26
C GLU A 567 -11.83 -27.67 4.88
N LEU A 568 -10.73 -26.90 4.79
CA LEU A 568 -10.19 -26.38 3.52
C LEU A 568 -9.45 -27.46 2.71
N LEU A 569 -8.76 -28.38 3.37
CA LEU A 569 -7.95 -29.42 2.73
C LEU A 569 -8.76 -30.67 2.36
N ASP A 570 -9.79 -31.00 3.15
CA ASP A 570 -10.73 -32.10 2.89
C ASP A 570 -11.86 -31.72 1.91
N LEU A 571 -11.85 -30.50 1.37
CA LEU A 571 -12.87 -29.97 0.47
C LEU A 571 -12.87 -30.72 -0.88
N ASP A 572 -13.92 -31.50 -1.16
CA ASP A 572 -14.21 -31.94 -2.53
C ASP A 572 -14.65 -30.75 -3.39
N ALA A 573 -13.69 -30.20 -4.13
CA ALA A 573 -13.93 -29.14 -5.10
C ALA A 573 -15.02 -29.51 -6.15
N GLY A 574 -15.23 -30.79 -6.49
CA GLY A 574 -16.27 -31.22 -7.42
C GLY A 574 -17.70 -31.08 -6.86
N ALA A 575 -17.86 -31.21 -5.55
CA ALA A 575 -19.16 -31.11 -4.88
C ALA A 575 -19.68 -29.67 -4.72
N VAL A 576 -18.80 -28.66 -4.81
CA VAL A 576 -19.12 -27.25 -4.49
C VAL A 576 -18.93 -26.29 -5.66
N ASP A 577 -19.77 -25.27 -5.70
CA ASP A 577 -19.73 -24.22 -6.73
C ASP A 577 -19.16 -22.91 -6.19
N GLN A 578 -19.57 -22.50 -4.98
CA GLN A 578 -19.09 -21.30 -4.27
C GLN A 578 -18.69 -21.63 -2.82
N VAL A 579 -17.66 -20.95 -2.28
CA VAL A 579 -17.05 -21.24 -0.98
C VAL A 579 -16.74 -19.96 -0.19
N LEU A 580 -17.19 -19.92 1.07
CA LEU A 580 -16.87 -18.87 2.05
C LEU A 580 -16.02 -19.49 3.16
N GLY A 581 -14.77 -19.04 3.32
CA GLY A 581 -13.84 -19.46 4.36
C GLY A 581 -13.56 -18.33 5.35
N LEU A 582 -13.85 -18.58 6.63
CA LEU A 582 -13.80 -17.62 7.73
C LEU A 582 -12.99 -18.19 8.90
N PHE A 583 -11.67 -18.29 8.71
CA PHE A 583 -10.74 -19.02 9.59
C PHE A 583 -10.30 -18.27 10.86
N ALA A 584 -10.81 -17.05 11.08
CA ALA A 584 -10.59 -16.29 12.31
C ALA A 584 -11.74 -15.30 12.58
N PRO A 585 -12.03 -14.92 13.85
CA PRO A 585 -13.02 -13.90 14.18
C PRO A 585 -12.70 -12.50 13.62
N SER A 586 -11.41 -12.16 13.57
CA SER A 586 -10.86 -10.94 12.95
C SER A 586 -9.90 -11.35 11.82
N HIS A 587 -8.86 -10.58 11.53
CA HIS A 587 -7.77 -11.03 10.64
C HIS A 587 -7.25 -12.41 11.09
N LEU A 588 -6.67 -13.19 10.16
CA LEU A 588 -5.89 -14.37 10.54
C LEU A 588 -4.72 -13.95 11.45
N PRO A 589 -4.14 -14.83 12.29
CA PRO A 589 -2.88 -14.56 12.98
C PRO A 589 -1.77 -14.18 11.98
N PHE A 590 -0.66 -13.61 12.46
CA PHE A 590 0.53 -13.55 11.62
C PHE A 590 1.00 -14.97 11.28
N GLU A 591 1.62 -15.21 10.12
CA GLU A 591 2.16 -16.53 9.74
C GLU A 591 3.06 -17.12 10.83
N ARG A 592 3.87 -16.27 11.48
CA ARG A 592 4.68 -16.64 12.65
C ARG A 592 3.86 -17.22 13.80
N ASP A 593 2.73 -16.59 14.08
CA ASP A 593 1.85 -16.86 15.22
C ASP A 593 0.66 -17.74 14.81
N ARG A 594 0.72 -18.38 13.63
CA ARG A 594 -0.38 -19.15 13.01
C ARG A 594 -0.53 -20.50 13.69
N ALA A 595 -1.72 -20.73 14.26
CA ALA A 595 -2.09 -22.03 14.80
C ALA A 595 -2.34 -23.04 13.68
N GLU A 596 -2.09 -24.33 13.96
CA GLU A 596 -2.16 -25.42 12.96
C GLU A 596 -3.52 -25.49 12.23
N HIS A 597 -4.63 -25.24 12.92
CA HIS A 597 -5.99 -25.24 12.35
C HIS A 597 -6.31 -24.01 11.47
N VAL A 598 -5.39 -23.07 11.27
CA VAL A 598 -5.56 -21.91 10.39
C VAL A 598 -4.72 -22.12 9.11
N PRO A 599 -5.32 -22.08 7.92
CA PRO A 599 -4.61 -22.30 6.67
C PRO A 599 -3.63 -21.17 6.35
N SER A 600 -2.51 -21.53 5.73
CA SER A 600 -1.58 -20.56 5.14
C SER A 600 -2.18 -19.88 3.90
N LEU A 601 -1.64 -18.72 3.53
CA LEU A 601 -2.03 -18.03 2.30
C LEU A 601 -1.79 -18.88 1.04
N ALA A 602 -0.75 -19.71 1.04
CA ALA A 602 -0.44 -20.66 -0.02
C ALA A 602 -1.47 -21.80 -0.14
N GLU A 603 -2.00 -22.31 0.98
CA GLU A 603 -3.07 -23.31 0.99
C GLU A 603 -4.41 -22.71 0.52
N MET A 604 -4.78 -21.53 0.99
CA MET A 604 -5.98 -20.84 0.51
C MET A 604 -5.90 -20.51 -1.00
N THR A 605 -4.72 -20.10 -1.48
CA THR A 605 -4.49 -19.85 -2.92
C THR A 605 -4.61 -21.13 -3.75
N ARG A 606 -4.14 -22.28 -3.24
CA ARG A 606 -4.30 -23.59 -3.87
C ARG A 606 -5.77 -23.97 -4.04
N THR A 607 -6.55 -23.91 -2.96
CA THR A 607 -7.97 -24.26 -3.01
C THR A 607 -8.77 -23.28 -3.86
N ALA A 608 -8.43 -21.98 -3.83
CA ALA A 608 -9.04 -20.99 -4.72
C ALA A 608 -8.85 -21.35 -6.20
N LEU A 609 -7.63 -21.68 -6.61
CA LEU A 609 -7.34 -22.07 -8.00
C LEU A 609 -8.04 -23.38 -8.39
N GLN A 610 -8.10 -24.39 -7.49
CA GLN A 610 -8.89 -25.61 -7.72
C GLN A 610 -10.39 -25.36 -7.92
N LEU A 611 -10.93 -24.30 -7.32
CA LEU A 611 -12.35 -23.91 -7.45
C LEU A 611 -12.63 -23.05 -8.69
N LEU A 612 -11.65 -22.25 -9.13
CA LEU A 612 -11.80 -21.28 -10.23
C LEU A 612 -11.39 -21.83 -11.61
N MET A 613 -10.39 -22.71 -11.68
CA MET A 613 -9.88 -23.28 -12.95
C MET A 613 -10.82 -24.31 -13.62
N LYS A 614 -12.02 -24.53 -13.06
CA LYS A 614 -13.03 -25.48 -13.58
C LYS A 614 -13.72 -25.05 -14.88
N ASP A 615 -13.58 -23.79 -15.31
CA ASP A 615 -14.44 -23.17 -16.32
C ASP A 615 -13.66 -22.60 -17.50
N ASP A 616 -14.08 -22.95 -18.72
CA ASP A 616 -13.47 -22.50 -19.97
C ASP A 616 -13.58 -20.97 -20.16
N ARG A 617 -14.57 -20.31 -19.56
CA ARG A 617 -14.74 -18.84 -19.56
C ARG A 617 -13.58 -18.12 -18.87
N GLY A 618 -12.89 -18.82 -17.96
CA GLY A 618 -11.78 -18.31 -17.16
C GLY A 618 -12.22 -17.56 -15.90
N PHE A 619 -11.25 -17.03 -15.16
CA PHE A 619 -11.48 -16.45 -13.83
C PHE A 619 -10.70 -15.17 -13.53
N PHE A 620 -11.18 -14.41 -12.54
CA PHE A 620 -10.43 -13.36 -11.85
C PHE A 620 -10.18 -13.77 -10.38
N LEU A 621 -8.95 -13.68 -9.91
CA LEU A 621 -8.57 -13.97 -8.53
C LEU A 621 -7.73 -12.84 -7.95
N MET A 622 -8.13 -12.33 -6.77
CA MET A 622 -7.31 -11.44 -5.94
C MET A 622 -6.76 -12.22 -4.74
N VAL A 623 -5.47 -12.10 -4.46
CA VAL A 623 -4.78 -12.74 -3.32
C VAL A 623 -3.98 -11.71 -2.54
N GLU A 624 -4.28 -11.53 -1.26
CA GLU A 624 -3.75 -10.47 -0.41
C GLU A 624 -2.83 -11.00 0.72
N GLY A 625 -1.57 -10.57 0.72
CA GLY A 625 -0.63 -10.71 1.84
C GLY A 625 -0.84 -9.65 2.92
N GLY A 626 -2.08 -9.39 3.31
CA GLY A 626 -2.46 -8.14 3.97
C GLY A 626 -2.08 -8.01 5.44
N ARG A 627 -1.39 -8.99 6.01
CA ARG A 627 -0.75 -8.90 7.33
C ARG A 627 0.65 -8.25 7.27
N ILE A 628 1.22 -7.99 6.08
CA ILE A 628 2.49 -7.25 5.90
C ILE A 628 2.36 -5.84 6.48
N ASP A 629 1.40 -5.04 6.01
CA ASP A 629 0.98 -3.75 6.60
C ASP A 629 0.86 -3.82 8.13
N HIS A 630 0.03 -4.74 8.65
CA HIS A 630 -0.23 -4.88 10.08
C HIS A 630 1.04 -5.15 10.91
N ALA A 631 2.08 -5.76 10.34
CA ALA A 631 3.36 -5.96 11.00
C ALA A 631 4.26 -4.71 10.95
N HIS A 632 4.26 -3.97 9.82
CA HIS A 632 4.91 -2.67 9.71
C HIS A 632 4.27 -1.62 10.65
N HIS A 633 2.94 -1.51 10.66
CA HIS A 633 2.15 -0.72 11.60
C HIS A 633 2.51 -1.01 13.08
N ALA A 634 2.77 -2.28 13.42
CA ALA A 634 3.22 -2.69 14.75
C ALA A 634 4.71 -2.37 15.04
N GLY A 635 5.48 -1.92 14.06
CA GLY A 635 6.92 -1.68 14.15
C GLY A 635 7.77 -2.96 14.17
N ASN A 636 7.23 -4.10 13.73
CA ASN A 636 7.88 -5.42 13.83
C ASN A 636 8.31 -5.93 12.44
N ALA A 637 9.57 -5.71 12.08
CA ALA A 637 10.11 -6.16 10.81
C ALA A 637 10.10 -7.69 10.67
N ARG A 638 10.43 -8.46 11.72
CA ARG A 638 10.45 -9.95 11.66
C ARG A 638 9.17 -10.51 11.06
N ARG A 639 8.02 -10.15 11.64
CA ARG A 639 6.70 -10.63 11.18
C ARG A 639 6.38 -10.11 9.76
N ALA A 640 6.75 -8.87 9.43
CA ALA A 640 6.55 -8.34 8.07
C ALA A 640 7.34 -9.11 6.99
N LEU A 641 8.57 -9.55 7.29
CA LEU A 641 9.38 -10.36 6.37
C LEU A 641 8.87 -11.81 6.29
N GLU A 642 8.38 -12.37 7.40
CA GLU A 642 7.75 -13.70 7.42
C GLU A 642 6.43 -13.71 6.61
N GLU A 643 5.58 -12.69 6.74
CA GLU A 643 4.39 -12.48 5.89
C GLU A 643 4.75 -12.30 4.41
N THR A 644 5.76 -11.48 4.10
CA THR A 644 6.21 -11.25 2.72
C THR A 644 6.76 -12.53 2.08
N THR A 645 7.34 -13.42 2.89
CA THR A 645 7.80 -14.75 2.44
C THR A 645 6.61 -15.67 2.15
N ALA A 646 5.62 -15.76 3.05
CA ALA A 646 4.40 -16.55 2.83
C ALA A 646 3.57 -16.06 1.62
N PHE A 647 3.58 -14.74 1.36
CA PHE A 647 3.01 -14.15 0.15
C PHE A 647 3.79 -14.55 -1.12
N ALA A 648 5.13 -14.60 -1.07
CA ALA A 648 5.93 -15.12 -2.18
C ALA A 648 5.68 -16.62 -2.45
N ASP A 649 5.45 -17.42 -1.41
CA ASP A 649 5.10 -18.84 -1.55
C ASP A 649 3.70 -19.03 -2.15
N ALA A 650 2.74 -18.17 -1.81
CA ALA A 650 1.42 -18.17 -2.45
C ALA A 650 1.50 -17.83 -3.95
N VAL A 651 2.36 -16.87 -4.34
CA VAL A 651 2.66 -16.60 -5.76
C VAL A 651 3.29 -17.83 -6.43
N GLN A 652 4.23 -18.50 -5.77
CA GLN A 652 4.88 -19.70 -6.30
C GLN A 652 3.88 -20.84 -6.54
N VAL A 653 2.99 -21.11 -5.58
CA VAL A 653 1.91 -22.11 -5.73
C VAL A 653 1.03 -21.83 -6.95
N ALA A 654 0.66 -20.56 -7.19
CA ALA A 654 -0.14 -20.21 -8.36
C ALA A 654 0.63 -20.35 -9.67
N LEU A 655 1.92 -19.96 -9.70
CA LEU A 655 2.80 -20.16 -10.86
C LEU A 655 2.90 -21.65 -11.21
N ASP A 656 3.09 -22.53 -10.22
CA ASP A 656 3.24 -23.97 -10.44
C ASP A 656 1.94 -24.64 -10.87
N MET A 657 0.80 -24.31 -10.25
CA MET A 657 -0.50 -24.86 -10.64
C MET A 657 -0.91 -24.46 -12.06
N LEU A 658 -0.74 -23.18 -12.41
CA LEU A 658 -0.99 -22.69 -13.76
C LEU A 658 0.01 -23.27 -14.77
N GLN A 659 1.25 -23.57 -14.36
CA GLN A 659 2.22 -24.26 -15.22
C GLN A 659 1.79 -25.71 -15.50
N GLN A 660 1.32 -26.41 -14.47
CA GLN A 660 0.90 -27.81 -14.53
C GLN A 660 -0.38 -27.99 -15.38
N ALA A 661 -1.32 -27.03 -15.30
CA ALA A 661 -2.50 -27.00 -16.16
C ALA A 661 -2.25 -26.46 -17.58
N GLY A 662 -1.09 -25.87 -17.85
CA GLY A 662 -0.76 -25.23 -19.13
C GLY A 662 -1.35 -23.83 -19.35
N GLU A 663 -2.18 -23.33 -18.42
CA GLU A 663 -2.87 -22.03 -18.51
C GLU A 663 -1.93 -20.82 -18.26
N LEU A 664 -0.70 -21.04 -17.82
CA LEU A 664 0.22 -19.98 -17.36
C LEU A 664 0.56 -18.88 -18.39
N ASP A 665 0.46 -19.17 -19.69
CA ASP A 665 0.64 -18.18 -20.75
C ASP A 665 -0.69 -17.64 -21.31
N GLU A 666 -1.82 -18.07 -20.76
CA GLU A 666 -3.17 -17.53 -20.96
C GLU A 666 -3.65 -16.70 -19.74
N THR A 667 -3.05 -16.90 -18.58
CA THR A 667 -3.26 -16.11 -17.36
C THR A 667 -2.35 -14.89 -17.33
N LEU A 668 -2.91 -13.68 -17.15
CA LEU A 668 -2.15 -12.50 -16.73
C LEU A 668 -1.98 -12.57 -15.20
N ILE A 669 -0.73 -12.64 -14.72
CA ILE A 669 -0.43 -12.52 -13.29
C ILE A 669 0.23 -11.17 -13.04
N VAL A 670 -0.29 -10.44 -12.06
CA VAL A 670 0.21 -9.14 -11.59
C VAL A 670 0.55 -9.27 -10.10
N VAL A 671 1.71 -8.76 -9.69
CA VAL A 671 2.14 -8.72 -8.29
C VAL A 671 2.58 -7.30 -7.96
N THR A 672 1.98 -6.69 -6.94
CA THR A 672 2.21 -5.28 -6.57
C THR A 672 1.93 -5.07 -5.07
N ALA A 673 2.25 -3.90 -4.55
CA ALA A 673 1.57 -3.35 -3.38
C ALA A 673 0.52 -2.30 -3.78
N ASP A 674 -0.25 -1.85 -2.80
CA ASP A 674 -1.13 -0.70 -2.89
C ASP A 674 -0.50 0.57 -2.28
N HIS A 675 0.29 0.43 -1.22
CA HIS A 675 1.09 1.49 -0.61
C HIS A 675 2.38 0.94 0.02
N SER A 676 3.22 1.85 0.54
CA SER A 676 4.54 1.55 1.11
C SER A 676 4.51 1.76 2.63
N HIS A 677 5.62 1.51 3.32
CA HIS A 677 5.81 1.84 4.75
C HIS A 677 7.16 2.51 4.97
N THR A 678 7.35 3.13 6.13
CA THR A 678 8.58 3.86 6.48
C THR A 678 9.75 2.97 6.89
N LEU A 679 9.75 1.70 6.49
CA LEU A 679 10.87 0.77 6.69
C LEU A 679 12.08 1.24 5.90
N THR A 680 13.21 1.37 6.59
CA THR A 680 14.51 1.73 6.02
C THR A 680 15.56 0.67 6.30
N MET A 681 16.53 0.53 5.38
CA MET A 681 17.68 -0.36 5.52
C MET A 681 18.96 0.48 5.61
N SER A 682 19.63 0.43 6.77
CA SER A 682 20.78 1.26 7.11
C SER A 682 22.10 0.64 6.67
N GLY A 683 23.02 1.48 6.17
CA GLY A 683 24.38 1.07 5.80
C GLY A 683 25.33 1.01 7.01
N TYR A 684 26.40 0.21 7.01
CA TYR A 684 26.94 -0.61 5.93
C TYR A 684 27.23 -2.04 6.40
N PRO A 685 26.22 -2.92 6.54
CA PRO A 685 26.44 -4.31 6.92
C PRO A 685 27.25 -5.05 5.85
N ALA A 686 28.12 -5.98 6.28
CA ALA A 686 28.87 -6.85 5.38
C ALA A 686 27.94 -7.89 4.72
N ARG A 687 28.28 -8.31 3.49
CA ARG A 687 27.52 -9.30 2.73
C ARG A 687 27.33 -10.60 3.53
N GLY A 688 26.08 -11.05 3.65
CA GLY A 688 25.65 -12.21 4.43
C GLY A 688 25.39 -11.95 5.93
N MET A 689 25.49 -10.72 6.43
CA MET A 689 25.04 -10.39 7.79
C MET A 689 23.52 -10.57 7.92
N ASP A 690 23.04 -11.02 9.08
CA ASP A 690 21.60 -11.14 9.35
C ASP A 690 20.86 -9.81 9.11
N ILE A 691 19.82 -9.83 8.29
CA ILE A 691 19.07 -8.63 7.88
C ILE A 691 18.30 -7.97 9.03
N LEU A 692 17.97 -8.71 10.09
CA LEU A 692 17.40 -8.18 11.34
C LEU A 692 18.49 -7.76 12.33
N GLY A 693 19.74 -8.15 12.08
CA GLY A 693 20.90 -7.95 12.95
C GLY A 693 21.36 -6.49 13.08
N LEU A 694 22.26 -6.27 14.05
CA LEU A 694 23.03 -5.02 14.15
C LEU A 694 23.96 -4.87 12.94
N VAL A 695 24.15 -3.64 12.47
CA VAL A 695 25.07 -3.34 11.36
C VAL A 695 26.50 -3.72 11.76
N ALA A 696 27.11 -4.67 11.05
CA ALA A 696 28.51 -5.06 11.23
C ALA A 696 29.26 -4.93 9.89
N SER A 697 30.18 -3.96 9.82
CA SER A 697 30.83 -3.56 8.57
C SER A 697 31.98 -4.50 8.16
N VAL A 698 32.66 -4.16 7.05
CA VAL A 698 33.98 -4.72 6.71
C VAL A 698 35.11 -3.86 7.30
N ASP A 699 36.28 -4.49 7.52
CA ASP A 699 37.52 -3.80 7.89
C ASP A 699 38.24 -3.20 6.68
N ALA A 700 39.39 -2.56 6.92
CA ALA A 700 40.22 -1.94 5.88
C ALA A 700 40.85 -2.95 4.88
N ALA A 701 40.75 -4.26 5.13
CA ALA A 701 41.13 -5.32 4.20
C ALA A 701 39.90 -5.95 3.49
N GLY A 702 38.69 -5.44 3.73
CA GLY A 702 37.44 -5.92 3.14
C GLY A 702 36.83 -7.14 3.85
N LYS A 703 37.33 -7.54 5.02
CA LYS A 703 36.82 -8.69 5.77
C LYS A 703 35.73 -8.24 6.75
N ALA A 704 34.63 -8.99 6.86
CA ALA A 704 33.58 -8.73 7.86
C ALA A 704 34.17 -8.69 9.29
N THR A 705 33.87 -7.63 10.04
CA THR A 705 34.51 -7.35 11.35
C THR A 705 34.04 -8.26 12.48
N MET A 706 32.88 -8.91 12.30
CA MET A 706 32.08 -9.61 13.32
C MET A 706 31.94 -8.82 14.63
N ARG A 707 31.82 -7.49 14.52
CA ARG A 707 31.61 -6.55 15.64
C ARG A 707 30.62 -5.47 15.22
N PRO A 708 29.68 -5.04 16.09
CA PRO A 708 28.75 -3.99 15.75
C PRO A 708 29.46 -2.69 15.37
N SER A 709 28.92 -2.03 14.35
CA SER A 709 29.33 -0.70 13.93
C SER A 709 28.61 0.30 14.82
N LEU A 710 29.35 1.30 15.31
CA LEU A 710 28.83 2.29 16.25
C LEU A 710 28.44 3.57 15.51
N ASP A 711 27.42 4.27 16.02
CA ASP A 711 27.02 5.59 15.56
C ASP A 711 27.91 6.71 16.15
N ALA A 712 27.55 7.96 15.87
CA ALA A 712 28.27 9.14 16.38
C ALA A 712 28.14 9.35 17.91
N LEU A 713 27.30 8.59 18.61
CA LEU A 713 27.19 8.56 20.07
C LEU A 713 28.01 7.40 20.68
N GLY A 714 28.58 6.52 19.85
CA GLY A 714 29.26 5.30 20.28
C GLY A 714 28.32 4.12 20.53
N LEU A 715 27.07 4.17 20.05
CA LEU A 715 26.05 3.14 20.26
C LEU A 715 25.85 2.28 18.99
N PRO A 716 25.63 0.97 19.12
CA PRO A 716 25.25 0.13 17.98
C PRO A 716 23.86 0.48 17.43
N TYR A 717 23.59 0.06 16.20
CA TYR A 717 22.30 0.28 15.52
C TYR A 717 21.92 -0.92 14.65
N ALA A 718 20.61 -1.14 14.53
CA ALA A 718 20.02 -2.21 13.72
C ALA A 718 20.15 -1.92 12.22
N THR A 719 20.18 -2.99 11.41
CA THR A 719 20.15 -2.87 9.94
C THR A 719 18.81 -2.36 9.42
N LEU A 720 17.71 -2.68 10.12
CA LEU A 720 16.36 -2.17 9.81
C LEU A 720 15.86 -1.22 10.89
N SER A 721 15.19 -0.14 10.47
CA SER A 721 14.56 0.87 11.34
C SER A 721 13.40 1.57 10.63
N TYR A 722 12.49 2.19 11.40
CA TYR A 722 11.32 2.90 10.88
C TYR A 722 11.44 4.43 11.08
N ALA A 723 10.82 5.23 10.22
CA ALA A 723 10.79 6.68 10.44
C ALA A 723 9.87 7.09 11.61
N ASN A 724 8.83 6.31 11.89
CA ASN A 724 7.88 6.54 12.98
C ASN A 724 7.26 5.23 13.49
N GLY A 725 6.45 5.30 14.55
CA GLY A 725 5.66 4.16 15.04
C GLY A 725 5.98 3.69 16.47
N PRO A 726 5.60 2.45 16.83
CA PRO A 726 5.65 1.96 18.20
C PRO A 726 7.06 1.79 18.77
N GLY A 727 8.05 1.49 17.92
CA GLY A 727 9.46 1.30 18.30
C GLY A 727 10.19 2.55 18.82
N TYR A 728 9.50 3.66 19.11
CA TYR A 728 10.11 4.86 19.67
C TYR A 728 10.55 4.64 21.12
N ALA A 729 11.83 4.88 21.40
CA ALA A 729 12.47 4.49 22.65
C ALA A 729 12.02 5.24 23.92
N GLY A 730 11.22 6.31 23.81
CA GLY A 730 10.68 7.01 24.98
C GLY A 730 9.69 6.16 25.79
N ARG A 731 9.52 6.43 27.09
CA ARG A 731 8.56 5.68 27.92
C ARG A 731 7.15 5.82 27.34
N SER A 732 6.41 4.72 27.25
CA SER A 732 5.01 4.72 26.81
C SER A 732 4.07 4.36 27.96
N ALA A 733 2.77 4.49 27.73
CA ALA A 733 1.74 4.06 28.70
C ALA A 733 1.77 2.56 29.05
N THR A 734 2.41 1.71 28.23
CA THR A 734 2.44 0.24 28.40
C THR A 734 3.84 -0.38 28.50
N GLN A 735 4.91 0.35 28.14
CA GLN A 735 6.29 -0.13 28.16
C GLN A 735 7.29 0.96 28.62
N PRO A 736 8.34 0.61 29.39
CA PRO A 736 9.36 1.54 29.89
C PRO A 736 10.16 2.22 28.76
N ALA A 737 10.98 3.21 29.09
CA ALA A 737 11.94 3.76 28.13
C ALA A 737 13.04 2.74 27.79
N GLY A 738 13.60 2.83 26.59
CA GLY A 738 14.53 1.85 26.01
C GLY A 738 13.94 1.10 24.81
N PRO A 739 14.55 -0.02 24.40
CA PRO A 739 14.05 -0.89 23.33
C PRO A 739 12.61 -1.37 23.60
N LYS A 740 11.86 -1.61 22.52
CA LYS A 740 10.45 -2.03 22.59
C LYS A 740 10.27 -3.47 22.12
N ARG A 741 9.22 -4.14 22.62
CA ARG A 741 8.85 -5.50 22.19
C ARG A 741 7.38 -5.59 21.81
N PHE A 742 7.07 -6.46 20.86
CA PHE A 742 5.73 -6.90 20.54
C PHE A 742 5.14 -7.72 21.71
N PRO A 743 3.82 -7.66 21.96
CA PRO A 743 2.87 -6.68 21.44
C PRO A 743 2.98 -5.33 22.17
N HIS A 744 3.03 -4.23 21.41
CA HIS A 744 3.08 -2.87 21.95
C HIS A 744 1.76 -2.11 21.72
N PHE A 745 0.67 -2.66 22.23
CA PHE A 745 -0.64 -2.02 22.10
C PHE A 745 -0.70 -0.69 22.87
N LEU A 746 -1.24 0.34 22.23
CA LEU A 746 -1.42 1.68 22.78
C LEU A 746 -2.83 2.21 22.45
N PRO A 747 -3.50 2.92 23.40
CA PRO A 747 -4.85 3.42 23.18
C PRO A 747 -4.87 4.54 22.13
N ALA A 748 -5.49 4.26 20.98
CA ALA A 748 -5.53 5.10 19.76
C ALA A 748 -6.18 6.50 19.89
N ARG A 749 -6.50 6.96 21.11
CA ARG A 749 -7.05 8.31 21.41
C ARG A 749 -6.32 9.03 22.55
N ALA A 750 -5.23 8.47 23.08
CA ALA A 750 -4.43 9.16 24.08
C ALA A 750 -3.54 10.23 23.44
N HIS A 751 -3.69 11.48 23.86
CA HIS A 751 -2.64 12.48 23.67
C HIS A 751 -1.55 12.23 24.73
N ARG A 752 -0.27 12.34 24.35
CA ARG A 752 0.89 12.04 25.21
C ARG A 752 0.95 10.59 25.74
N VAL A 753 0.71 9.60 24.86
CA VAL A 753 1.00 8.18 25.18
C VAL A 753 2.49 7.90 25.40
N TYR A 754 3.36 8.80 24.92
CA TYR A 754 4.81 8.73 25.05
C TYR A 754 5.37 9.95 25.78
N GLU A 755 6.42 9.71 26.55
CA GLU A 755 7.37 10.72 27.02
C GLU A 755 8.55 10.84 26.04
N PRO A 756 9.20 12.00 25.92
CA PRO A 756 10.41 12.15 25.11
C PRO A 756 11.53 11.18 25.54
N ALA A 757 12.22 10.58 24.57
CA ALA A 757 13.38 9.73 24.83
C ALA A 757 14.58 10.57 25.31
N HIS A 758 15.28 10.10 26.35
CA HIS A 758 16.52 10.70 26.83
C HIS A 758 17.75 10.10 26.12
N GLY A 759 17.85 10.38 24.81
CA GLY A 759 18.83 9.77 23.92
C GLY A 759 18.30 8.53 23.19
N ARG A 760 19.18 7.85 22.43
CA ARG A 760 18.91 6.54 21.82
C ARG A 760 19.06 5.40 22.84
N PRO A 761 18.38 4.27 22.65
CA PRO A 761 18.65 3.05 23.41
C PRO A 761 20.04 2.51 23.06
N ASP A 762 20.73 1.93 24.05
CA ASP A 762 21.92 1.11 23.78
C ASP A 762 21.48 -0.30 23.40
N LEU A 763 21.87 -0.77 22.21
CA LEU A 763 21.59 -2.12 21.73
C LEU A 763 22.72 -3.12 22.03
N THR A 764 23.76 -2.73 22.78
CA THR A 764 24.94 -3.58 23.08
C THR A 764 24.58 -4.89 23.82
N THR A 765 23.43 -4.95 24.50
CA THR A 765 22.91 -6.16 25.15
C THR A 765 21.49 -6.51 24.69
N VAL A 766 21.13 -6.14 23.46
CA VAL A 766 19.80 -6.34 22.87
C VAL A 766 19.95 -7.20 21.63
N ASP A 767 19.22 -8.31 21.55
CA ASP A 767 19.07 -9.06 20.32
C ASP A 767 18.00 -8.40 19.43
N PRO A 768 18.36 -7.83 18.26
CA PRO A 768 17.38 -7.27 17.32
C PRO A 768 16.75 -8.33 16.40
N THR A 769 17.26 -9.56 16.42
CA THR A 769 16.71 -10.72 15.69
C THR A 769 15.61 -11.42 16.49
N ASP A 770 15.48 -11.10 17.80
CA ASP A 770 14.35 -11.48 18.66
C ASP A 770 13.03 -11.19 17.91
N PRO A 771 12.15 -12.19 17.71
CA PRO A 771 10.97 -12.01 16.88
C PRO A 771 9.98 -10.94 17.33
N ASP A 772 10.01 -10.57 18.61
CA ASP A 772 9.19 -9.50 19.14
C ASP A 772 9.93 -8.15 19.15
N HIS A 773 11.24 -8.08 18.88
CA HIS A 773 11.95 -6.80 18.83
C HIS A 773 11.26 -5.84 17.86
N LEU A 774 10.90 -4.66 18.36
CA LEU A 774 10.40 -3.58 17.51
C LEU A 774 11.57 -2.68 17.18
N GLN A 775 11.88 -2.58 15.89
CA GLN A 775 13.00 -1.80 15.40
C GLN A 775 12.80 -0.32 15.73
N GLU A 776 13.89 0.39 16.01
CA GLU A 776 13.85 1.79 16.45
C GLU A 776 13.04 2.67 15.49
N ALA A 777 12.17 3.51 16.05
CA ALA A 777 11.42 4.52 15.34
C ALA A 777 11.81 5.93 15.80
N MET A 778 11.98 6.88 14.86
CA MET A 778 12.37 8.26 15.19
C MET A 778 11.22 9.09 15.78
N ALA A 779 10.00 8.97 15.26
CA ALA A 779 8.83 9.71 15.75
C ALA A 779 7.80 8.80 16.47
N PRO A 780 7.37 9.13 17.71
CA PRO A 780 6.45 8.30 18.48
C PRO A 780 5.03 8.33 17.92
N LEU A 781 4.52 7.18 17.48
CA LEU A 781 3.10 6.99 17.14
C LEU A 781 2.60 5.64 17.68
N PRO A 782 1.29 5.50 17.97
CA PRO A 782 0.69 4.24 18.46
C PRO A 782 0.53 3.17 17.36
N SER A 783 0.71 3.58 16.11
CA SER A 783 0.90 2.76 14.91
C SER A 783 1.93 3.47 14.05
N GLU A 784 2.78 2.75 13.36
CA GLU A 784 3.59 3.30 12.26
C GLU A 784 2.65 3.72 11.11
N THR A 785 3.10 4.63 10.24
CA THR A 785 2.32 5.10 9.08
C THR A 785 2.79 4.45 7.79
N HIS A 786 1.86 4.21 6.85
CA HIS A 786 2.23 4.00 5.45
C HIS A 786 3.18 5.11 4.94
N SER A 787 3.85 4.85 3.83
CA SER A 787 4.68 5.79 3.10
C SER A 787 4.18 5.97 1.65
N GLY A 788 4.53 7.11 1.05
CA GLY A 788 3.89 7.66 -0.15
C GLY A 788 4.74 7.61 -1.43
N GLU A 789 5.86 6.89 -1.43
CA GLU A 789 6.65 6.64 -2.62
C GLU A 789 6.03 5.57 -3.53
N ASP A 790 6.60 5.43 -4.74
CA ASP A 790 6.14 4.47 -5.73
C ASP A 790 6.46 3.03 -5.31
N VAL A 791 5.45 2.17 -5.32
CA VAL A 791 5.60 0.75 -4.97
C VAL A 791 6.02 -0.10 -6.18
N PRO A 792 6.74 -1.21 -5.96
CA PRO A 792 7.18 -2.06 -7.06
C PRO A 792 6.06 -2.94 -7.62
N LEU A 793 6.21 -3.29 -8.90
CA LEU A 793 5.26 -4.05 -9.69
C LEU A 793 6.01 -5.12 -10.51
N TRP A 794 5.47 -6.33 -10.58
CA TRP A 794 5.94 -7.43 -11.42
C TRP A 794 4.78 -8.10 -12.17
N ALA A 795 5.02 -8.59 -13.39
CA ALA A 795 3.95 -9.24 -14.17
C ALA A 795 4.44 -10.31 -15.18
N ARG A 796 3.56 -11.28 -15.47
CA ARG A 796 3.70 -12.24 -16.59
C ARG A 796 2.37 -12.49 -17.32
N GLY A 797 2.45 -13.14 -18.47
CA GLY A 797 1.28 -13.52 -19.26
C GLY A 797 0.87 -12.48 -20.30
N PRO A 798 -0.37 -12.54 -20.81
CA PRO A 798 -0.85 -11.64 -21.86
C PRO A 798 -0.87 -10.18 -21.40
N TRP A 799 -0.37 -9.28 -22.25
CA TRP A 799 -0.25 -7.83 -22.04
C TRP A 799 0.56 -7.34 -20.83
N ALA A 800 1.19 -8.24 -20.06
CA ALA A 800 2.07 -7.91 -18.93
C ALA A 800 3.23 -6.95 -19.29
N HIS A 801 3.62 -6.88 -20.56
CA HIS A 801 4.64 -5.94 -21.06
C HIS A 801 4.17 -4.46 -21.09
N LEU A 802 2.89 -4.19 -20.85
CA LEU A 802 2.37 -2.84 -20.60
C LEU A 802 2.59 -2.41 -19.13
N LEU A 803 2.85 -3.37 -18.23
CA LEU A 803 3.13 -3.13 -16.81
C LEU A 803 4.64 -2.90 -16.61
N SER A 804 5.14 -1.78 -17.13
CA SER A 804 6.57 -1.43 -17.09
C SER A 804 6.81 0.08 -17.12
N GLY A 805 7.93 0.52 -16.54
CA GLY A 805 8.18 1.94 -16.27
C GLY A 805 7.40 2.44 -15.06
N THR A 806 7.13 3.76 -14.99
CA THR A 806 6.36 4.37 -13.89
C THR A 806 4.91 4.60 -14.31
N LEU A 807 3.98 4.06 -13.53
CA LEU A 807 2.54 4.05 -13.81
C LEU A 807 1.75 4.84 -12.76
N GLU A 808 0.53 5.25 -13.12
CA GLU A 808 -0.50 5.55 -12.11
C GLU A 808 -1.13 4.24 -11.63
N GLN A 809 -1.42 4.13 -10.34
CA GLN A 809 -2.04 2.93 -9.75
C GLN A 809 -3.37 2.52 -10.43
N HIS A 810 -4.15 3.49 -10.91
CA HIS A 810 -5.39 3.19 -11.62
C HIS A 810 -5.17 2.58 -13.02
N ALA A 811 -3.95 2.63 -13.57
CA ALA A 811 -3.63 2.00 -14.86
C ALA A 811 -3.65 0.45 -14.79
N LEU A 812 -3.46 -0.14 -13.61
CA LEU A 812 -3.49 -1.60 -13.43
C LEU A 812 -4.85 -2.18 -13.85
N PHE A 813 -5.95 -1.56 -13.42
CA PHE A 813 -7.31 -1.86 -13.88
C PHE A 813 -7.40 -1.90 -15.40
N HIS A 814 -6.97 -0.83 -16.07
CA HIS A 814 -7.11 -0.68 -17.52
C HIS A 814 -6.30 -1.72 -18.29
N VAL A 815 -5.14 -2.12 -17.79
CA VAL A 815 -4.33 -3.20 -18.39
C VAL A 815 -4.95 -4.59 -18.14
N MET A 816 -5.44 -4.88 -16.93
CA MET A 816 -6.11 -6.15 -16.63
C MET A 816 -7.41 -6.31 -17.43
N ALA A 817 -8.24 -5.26 -17.49
CA ALA A 817 -9.43 -5.22 -18.33
C ALA A 817 -9.08 -5.39 -19.82
N HIS A 818 -8.06 -4.68 -20.32
CA HIS A 818 -7.60 -4.83 -21.70
C HIS A 818 -7.14 -6.26 -22.01
N ALA A 819 -6.41 -6.90 -21.10
CA ALA A 819 -5.96 -8.27 -21.25
C ALA A 819 -7.14 -9.25 -21.34
N LEU A 820 -8.19 -9.07 -20.53
CA LEU A 820 -9.47 -9.81 -20.64
C LEU A 820 -10.29 -9.48 -21.91
N GLY A 821 -9.77 -8.63 -22.79
CA GLY A 821 -10.45 -8.22 -24.03
C GLY A 821 -11.54 -7.18 -23.81
N LEU A 822 -11.55 -6.49 -22.67
CA LEU A 822 -12.40 -5.35 -22.37
C LEU A 822 -11.63 -4.07 -22.69
N SER A 823 -11.85 -3.51 -23.87
CA SER A 823 -11.26 -2.23 -24.26
C SER A 823 -12.19 -1.44 -25.18
N GLY A 824 -11.98 -0.13 -25.25
CA GLY A 824 -12.78 0.78 -26.06
C GLY A 824 -14.28 0.66 -25.77
N PRO A 825 -15.14 0.55 -26.81
CA PRO A 825 -16.60 0.42 -26.62
C PRO A 825 -17.00 -0.75 -25.72
N ARG A 826 -16.35 -1.92 -25.85
CA ARG A 826 -16.76 -3.13 -25.09
C ARG A 826 -16.59 -2.94 -23.58
N LEU A 827 -15.49 -2.32 -23.14
CA LEU A 827 -15.31 -1.99 -21.72
C LEU A 827 -16.42 -1.05 -21.25
N LEU A 828 -16.66 0.02 -22.01
CA LEU A 828 -17.65 1.04 -21.67
C LEU A 828 -19.08 0.48 -21.59
N ASP A 829 -19.44 -0.47 -22.46
CA ASP A 829 -20.78 -1.06 -22.49
C ASP A 829 -21.00 -2.09 -21.38
N VAL A 830 -20.00 -2.91 -21.03
CA VAL A 830 -20.08 -3.78 -19.83
C VAL A 830 -20.06 -2.95 -18.54
N TRP A 831 -19.22 -1.91 -18.47
CA TRP A 831 -19.18 -0.97 -17.34
C TRP A 831 -20.52 -0.29 -17.11
N ARG A 832 -21.22 0.13 -18.18
CA ARG A 832 -22.58 0.67 -18.10
C ARG A 832 -23.60 -0.34 -17.57
N GLN A 833 -23.47 -1.62 -17.91
CA GLN A 833 -24.37 -2.68 -17.43
C GLN A 833 -24.18 -2.93 -15.93
N VAL A 834 -22.93 -2.96 -15.43
CA VAL A 834 -22.63 -3.05 -13.99
C VAL A 834 -23.09 -1.80 -13.26
N LYS A 835 -22.76 -0.60 -13.76
CA LYS A 835 -23.19 0.68 -13.19
C LYS A 835 -24.73 0.77 -13.06
N ALA A 836 -25.46 0.29 -14.06
CA ALA A 836 -26.92 0.26 -14.07
C ALA A 836 -27.55 -0.90 -13.28
N GLN A 837 -26.75 -1.72 -12.60
CA GLN A 837 -27.19 -2.67 -11.55
C GLN A 837 -26.91 -2.07 -10.16
N LEU A 838 -25.70 -1.53 -9.95
CA LEU A 838 -25.33 -0.76 -8.76
C LEU A 838 -26.35 0.36 -8.45
N ASP A 839 -26.63 1.22 -9.43
CA ASP A 839 -27.57 2.35 -9.28
C ASP A 839 -29.04 1.91 -9.07
N LYS A 840 -29.37 0.61 -9.21
CA LYS A 840 -30.72 0.07 -8.92
C LYS A 840 -30.87 -0.42 -7.49
N GLN A 841 -29.80 -0.91 -6.85
CA GLN A 841 -29.88 -1.31 -5.43
C GLN A 841 -30.27 -0.12 -4.53
N ASP A 842 -29.78 1.07 -4.87
CA ASP A 842 -30.15 2.34 -4.22
C ASP A 842 -31.64 2.68 -4.36
N ALA A 843 -32.30 2.20 -5.42
CA ALA A 843 -33.72 2.45 -5.70
C ALA A 843 -34.68 1.38 -5.13
N THR A 844 -34.22 0.14 -4.91
CA THR A 844 -35.05 -0.95 -4.38
C THR A 844 -34.88 -1.18 -2.87
N GLY A 845 -33.76 -0.75 -2.28
CA GLY A 845 -33.54 -0.78 -0.84
C GLY A 845 -33.26 -2.19 -0.30
N ILE A 846 -31.98 -2.56 -0.20
CA ILE A 846 -31.49 -3.84 0.37
C ILE A 846 -32.12 -4.15 1.74
N SER A 847 -32.47 -3.12 2.51
CA SER A 847 -33.12 -3.21 3.83
C SER A 847 -34.51 -3.86 3.88
N GLN A 848 -35.16 -4.23 2.77
CA GLN A 848 -36.54 -4.79 2.77
C GLN A 848 -36.72 -6.17 2.10
N GLN A 849 -35.67 -6.79 1.54
CA GLN A 849 -35.79 -8.08 0.81
C GLN A 849 -35.20 -9.29 1.55
N LEU A 850 -34.98 -9.17 2.85
CA LEU A 850 -34.36 -10.20 3.68
C LEU A 850 -35.33 -10.64 4.79
N PRO A 851 -35.82 -11.89 4.79
CA PRO A 851 -36.64 -12.46 5.85
C PRO A 851 -35.82 -12.83 7.10
#